data_AF-A0A7X7U3W6-F1
#
_entry.id   AF-A0A7X7U3W6-F1
#
_cell.length_a   1.000
_cell.length_b   1.000
_cell.length_c   1.000
_cell.angle_alpha   90.00
_cell.angle_beta   90.00
_cell.angle_gamma   90.00
#
_symmetry.space_group_name_H-M   'P 1'
#
loop_
_entity.id
_entity.type
_entity.pdbx_description
1 polymer ?
#
loop_
_entity_poly.entity_id
_entity_poly.type
_entity_poly.pdbx_seq_one_letter_code
_entity_poly.pdbx_strand_id
1 'polypeptide(L)'
;MTDARNILAIDFGTTNTYFSKCPPDQISPVGVDFGTGRDGLPTAILYRGHREPLVGEPALHEYGEASDQERKDYRLRTQFKPDIVSSDEAAKAAVDFLRTVVEQSQRQHIALDPARHDVIVGVPSEAHGPFQTRVSQIAKEAGYGEVRLLDEPKGALLHHLWHKDFSPEEARRGILVIDFGGGTCDFAFLQSLQVSHSWGDMELGGRLFDDLFFQWLLEQNPGVLKTMEKAGDTYYVHSYLCREVKEFFSLTMARDRTEKVNKSVGRYGCLKGMDWAGFVERAKHYLPSPTFVLNMESMGVRAQRILQRQQEMDLIDWFRTTLAHGLAEKAVATDQISRVILAGGSSQWPFVPDVVVETLGIQRSRLMRSDRPYAVISQGLAILPALQRSFDETREKLRRDLPQFCRDRVRPLVERVTANYVSGVAADVTTELFDRTIRPIVEEFREKGGSVKILRESIAAQVKANESRFQTIIEKRMQTLRRGLPGELNEMLRDWFESYGLSVGERPIDETRQTAVSEAFVQPDTPDLYGGIMDTVGWFVVALAATVAASVSGGGGLALLASGPVGWIAGAVIGAVVTFLAVRYGMAKAKELADTWNAPAWIVKNVLLPSRIAKMRGDFQNRLKETLQRETQVLQNELETRIRQITERQIEGLSEVTQL
;
A
#
# COMPACT_ATOMS: atom_id res chain seq x y z
N MET A 1 20.13 19.98 -8.84
CA MET A 1 19.49 19.13 -9.87
C MET A 1 20.55 18.14 -10.32
N THR A 2 20.61 16.96 -9.70
CA THR A 2 21.35 15.83 -10.26
C THR A 2 20.57 15.39 -11.49
N ASP A 3 21.21 15.36 -12.66
CA ASP A 3 20.61 14.79 -13.88
C ASP A 3 20.10 13.38 -13.54
N ALA A 4 18.78 13.22 -13.51
CA ALA A 4 18.18 11.94 -13.22
C ALA A 4 18.55 10.98 -14.35
N ARG A 5 19.36 9.97 -14.04
CA ARG A 5 19.76 8.96 -15.02
C ARG A 5 18.57 8.04 -15.29
N ASN A 6 18.48 7.56 -16.52
CA ASN A 6 17.54 6.49 -16.85
C ASN A 6 17.85 5.25 -16.01
N ILE A 7 16.82 4.49 -15.67
CA ILE A 7 16.97 3.26 -14.90
C ILE A 7 17.30 2.11 -15.85
N LEU A 8 18.26 1.27 -15.47
CA LEU A 8 18.52 -0.02 -16.10
C LEU A 8 18.35 -1.12 -15.05
N ALA A 9 17.24 -1.85 -15.11
CA ALA A 9 17.00 -2.99 -14.23
C ALA A 9 17.41 -4.30 -14.91
N ILE A 10 18.07 -5.16 -14.15
CA ILE A 10 18.62 -6.43 -14.60
C ILE A 10 18.05 -7.53 -13.71
N ASP A 11 17.26 -8.42 -14.32
CA ASP A 11 17.02 -9.74 -13.75
C ASP A 11 18.14 -10.65 -14.26
N PHE A 12 19.23 -10.72 -13.49
CA PHE A 12 20.33 -11.62 -13.78
C PHE A 12 19.90 -13.01 -13.36
N GLY A 13 19.24 -13.79 -14.22
CA GLY A 13 18.75 -15.12 -13.89
C GLY A 13 19.76 -16.26 -14.12
N THR A 14 19.42 -17.48 -13.67
CA THR A 14 20.27 -18.67 -13.87
C THR A 14 20.28 -19.15 -15.33
N THR A 15 19.11 -19.13 -15.97
CA THR A 15 18.91 -19.67 -17.32
C THR A 15 18.90 -18.57 -18.38
N ASN A 16 18.23 -17.46 -18.06
CA ASN A 16 18.08 -16.30 -18.92
C ASN A 16 18.28 -15.04 -18.07
N THR A 17 18.81 -13.99 -18.69
CA THR A 17 18.99 -12.67 -18.11
C THR A 17 18.14 -11.66 -18.88
N TYR A 18 17.41 -10.82 -18.14
CA TYR A 18 16.52 -9.82 -18.72
C TYR A 18 16.95 -8.42 -18.32
N PHE A 19 16.89 -7.50 -19.29
CA PHE A 19 17.23 -6.09 -19.09
C PHE A 19 16.00 -5.26 -19.44
N SER A 20 15.64 -4.35 -18.53
CA SER A 20 14.56 -3.40 -18.73
C SER A 20 15.03 -2.00 -18.44
N LYS A 21 14.65 -1.05 -19.28
CA LYS A 21 14.93 0.37 -19.10
C LYS A 21 13.66 1.10 -18.73
N CYS A 22 13.78 2.12 -17.88
CA CYS A 22 12.66 3.00 -17.58
C CYS A 22 13.17 4.44 -17.47
N PRO A 23 12.46 5.43 -18.06
CA PRO A 23 12.69 6.82 -17.72
C PRO A 23 12.51 7.03 -16.20
N PRO A 24 13.26 7.95 -15.59
CA PRO A 24 13.27 8.10 -14.13
C PRO A 24 12.04 8.83 -13.58
N ASP A 25 11.22 9.42 -14.43
CA ASP A 25 10.04 10.23 -14.13
C ASP A 25 8.74 9.63 -14.70
N GLN A 26 8.80 8.51 -15.41
CA GLN A 26 7.64 7.90 -16.07
C GLN A 26 7.62 6.40 -15.85
N ILE A 27 6.45 5.86 -15.48
CA ILE A 27 6.21 4.42 -15.34
C ILE A 27 6.00 3.83 -16.75
N SER A 28 7.09 3.67 -17.50
CA SER A 28 7.10 3.16 -18.87
C SER A 28 8.30 2.23 -19.08
N PRO A 29 8.31 1.04 -18.46
CA PRO A 29 9.41 0.09 -18.60
C PRO A 29 9.43 -0.51 -20.01
N VAL A 30 10.63 -0.65 -20.59
CA VAL A 30 10.84 -1.22 -21.92
C VAL A 30 11.97 -2.25 -21.86
N GLY A 31 11.69 -3.48 -22.31
CA GLY A 31 12.69 -4.54 -22.44
C GLY A 31 13.78 -4.19 -23.46
N VAL A 32 15.00 -4.68 -23.24
CA VAL A 32 16.09 -4.59 -24.22
C VAL A 32 16.03 -5.81 -25.13
N ASP A 33 15.86 -5.56 -26.42
CA ASP A 33 15.95 -6.58 -27.48
C ASP A 33 17.40 -6.71 -27.95
N PHE A 34 17.92 -7.94 -27.95
CA PHE A 34 19.26 -8.29 -28.41
C PHE A 34 19.29 -8.78 -29.86
N GLY A 35 18.27 -8.44 -30.65
CA GLY A 35 18.13 -8.77 -32.06
C GLY A 35 17.43 -10.11 -32.33
N THR A 36 16.82 -10.71 -31.32
CA THR A 36 16.12 -12.01 -31.42
C THR A 36 14.60 -11.84 -31.54
N GLY A 37 14.08 -10.63 -31.41
CA GLY A 37 12.64 -10.35 -31.39
C GLY A 37 11.93 -10.89 -30.14
N ARG A 38 12.72 -11.30 -29.13
CA ARG A 38 12.27 -11.70 -27.80
C ARG A 38 13.01 -10.86 -26.77
N ASP A 39 12.33 -10.54 -25.68
CA ASP A 39 12.98 -9.93 -24.52
C ASP A 39 13.85 -11.00 -23.83
N GLY A 40 15.10 -10.67 -23.49
CA GLY A 40 16.00 -11.53 -22.71
C GLY A 40 17.11 -12.22 -23.51
N LEU A 41 18.11 -12.70 -22.77
CA LEU A 41 19.31 -13.33 -23.29
C LEU A 41 19.63 -14.59 -22.48
N PRO A 42 19.87 -15.76 -23.09
CA PRO A 42 20.35 -16.94 -22.38
C PRO A 42 21.60 -16.63 -21.57
N THR A 43 21.60 -17.03 -20.30
CA THR A 43 22.74 -16.86 -19.40
C THR A 43 23.79 -17.93 -19.73
N ALA A 44 24.43 -17.72 -20.88
CA ALA A 44 25.39 -18.61 -21.49
C ALA A 44 26.56 -17.79 -22.01
N ILE A 45 27.78 -18.28 -21.77
CA ILE A 45 29.01 -17.74 -22.35
C ILE A 45 29.82 -18.87 -22.98
N LEU A 46 30.30 -18.64 -24.19
CA LEU A 46 31.19 -19.52 -24.93
C LEU A 46 32.56 -18.86 -25.07
N TYR A 47 33.57 -19.45 -24.42
CA TYR A 47 34.97 -19.13 -24.66
C TYR A 47 35.46 -19.93 -25.88
N ARG A 48 36.14 -19.26 -26.81
CA ARG A 48 36.48 -19.81 -28.15
C ARG A 48 37.99 -19.77 -28.44
N GLY A 49 38.80 -20.27 -27.50
CA GLY A 49 40.27 -20.19 -27.59
C GLY A 49 40.76 -18.75 -27.70
N HIS A 50 41.37 -18.40 -28.84
CA HIS A 50 41.90 -17.06 -29.11
C HIS A 50 40.87 -16.06 -29.66
N ARG A 51 39.66 -16.52 -29.99
CA ARG A 51 38.57 -15.65 -30.43
C ARG A 51 37.87 -15.01 -29.25
N GLU A 52 37.26 -13.87 -29.49
CA GLU A 52 36.42 -13.21 -28.50
C GLU A 52 35.28 -14.12 -28.02
N PRO A 53 34.89 -14.04 -26.74
CA PRO A 53 33.78 -14.82 -26.23
C PRO A 53 32.44 -14.42 -26.89
N LEU A 54 31.50 -15.35 -26.90
CA LEU A 54 30.11 -15.09 -27.25
C LEU A 54 29.20 -15.30 -26.05
N VAL A 55 28.06 -14.62 -26.03
CA VAL A 55 27.02 -14.81 -25.03
C VAL A 55 25.66 -15.07 -25.69
N GLY A 56 24.70 -15.60 -24.93
CA GLY A 56 23.32 -15.82 -25.40
C GLY A 56 23.15 -16.94 -26.43
N GLU A 57 22.16 -16.82 -27.31
CA GLU A 57 21.90 -17.76 -28.41
C GLU A 57 23.12 -17.96 -29.32
N PRO A 58 23.89 -16.92 -29.73
CA PRO A 58 25.11 -17.12 -30.52
C PRO A 58 26.11 -18.08 -29.86
N ALA A 59 26.27 -18.02 -28.54
CA ALA A 59 27.16 -18.91 -27.80
C ALA A 59 26.69 -20.38 -27.87
N LEU A 60 25.38 -20.61 -27.76
CA LEU A 60 24.79 -21.95 -27.79
C LEU A 60 24.82 -22.54 -29.21
N HIS A 61 24.46 -21.74 -30.21
CA HIS A 61 24.46 -22.16 -31.62
C HIS A 61 25.87 -22.46 -32.12
N GLU A 62 26.87 -21.60 -31.83
CA GLU A 62 28.23 -21.85 -32.30
C GLU A 62 28.84 -23.10 -31.66
N TYR A 63 28.54 -23.38 -30.38
CA TYR A 63 28.97 -24.63 -29.76
C TYR A 63 28.27 -25.86 -30.37
N GLY A 64 26.97 -25.74 -30.67
CA GLY A 64 26.18 -26.81 -31.28
C GLY A 64 26.70 -27.22 -32.66
N GLU A 65 27.08 -26.25 -33.49
CA GLU A 65 27.57 -26.47 -34.87
C GLU A 65 29.08 -26.78 -34.96
N ALA A 66 29.83 -26.57 -33.86
CA ALA A 66 31.27 -26.82 -33.84
C ALA A 66 31.63 -28.28 -34.18
N SER A 67 32.77 -28.50 -34.82
CA SER A 67 33.35 -29.83 -34.98
C SER A 67 33.93 -30.34 -33.66
N ASP A 68 34.09 -31.66 -33.55
CA ASP A 68 34.71 -32.29 -32.37
C ASP A 68 36.14 -31.78 -32.11
N GLN A 69 36.83 -31.24 -33.12
CA GLN A 69 38.15 -30.64 -32.97
C GLN A 69 38.07 -29.20 -32.43
N GLU A 70 37.14 -28.38 -32.93
CA GLU A 70 36.92 -27.02 -32.43
C GLU A 70 36.46 -27.04 -30.96
N ARG A 71 35.61 -28.01 -30.58
CA ARG A 71 35.12 -28.13 -29.21
C ARG A 71 36.21 -28.35 -28.16
N LYS A 72 37.38 -28.87 -28.55
CA LYS A 72 38.52 -29.04 -27.63
C LYS A 72 39.08 -27.70 -27.15
N ASP A 73 38.96 -26.66 -27.97
CA ASP A 73 39.40 -25.30 -27.66
C ASP A 73 38.26 -24.42 -27.12
N TYR A 74 37.04 -24.97 -27.07
CA TYR A 74 35.86 -24.26 -26.61
C TYR A 74 35.52 -24.62 -25.17
N ARG A 75 35.00 -23.62 -24.44
CA ARG A 75 34.44 -23.84 -23.11
C ARG A 75 33.10 -23.13 -23.02
N LEU A 76 32.02 -23.91 -22.99
CA LEU A 76 30.68 -23.39 -22.74
C LEU A 76 30.40 -23.38 -21.23
N ARG A 77 29.86 -22.26 -20.73
CA ARG A 77 29.37 -22.14 -19.35
C ARG A 77 27.96 -21.57 -19.35
N THR A 78 27.08 -22.23 -18.60
CA THR A 78 25.66 -21.90 -18.40
C THR A 78 25.31 -22.10 -16.94
N GLN A 79 24.17 -21.57 -16.47
CA GLN A 79 23.61 -21.87 -15.15
C GLN A 79 24.53 -21.55 -13.95
N PHE A 80 25.46 -20.60 -14.10
CA PHE A 80 26.50 -20.32 -13.10
C PHE A 80 26.07 -19.36 -11.97
N LYS A 81 24.94 -18.62 -12.10
CA LYS A 81 24.47 -17.66 -11.08
C LYS A 81 24.35 -18.26 -9.67
N PRO A 82 23.71 -19.42 -9.45
CA PRO A 82 23.51 -19.97 -8.10
C PRO A 82 24.85 -20.22 -7.38
N ASP A 83 25.91 -20.47 -8.16
CA ASP A 83 27.17 -20.99 -7.65
C ASP A 83 28.27 -19.92 -7.52
N ILE A 84 27.99 -18.65 -7.85
CA ILE A 84 28.98 -17.54 -7.86
C ILE A 84 29.69 -17.30 -6.52
N VAL A 85 29.07 -17.69 -5.41
CA VAL A 85 29.67 -17.58 -4.07
C VAL A 85 30.61 -18.75 -3.78
N SER A 86 30.25 -19.95 -4.24
CA SER A 86 31.00 -21.17 -3.92
C SER A 86 32.12 -21.47 -4.92
N SER A 87 32.01 -20.95 -6.15
CA SER A 87 32.94 -21.18 -7.24
C SER A 87 33.48 -19.88 -7.84
N ASP A 88 34.80 -19.73 -7.84
CA ASP A 88 35.49 -18.64 -8.55
C ASP A 88 35.34 -18.77 -10.06
N GLU A 89 35.20 -19.99 -10.59
CA GLU A 89 34.95 -20.20 -12.00
C GLU A 89 33.55 -19.70 -12.41
N ALA A 90 32.53 -19.96 -11.59
CA ALA A 90 31.17 -19.46 -11.80
C ALA A 90 31.13 -17.93 -11.72
N ALA A 91 31.82 -17.34 -10.73
CA ALA A 91 31.93 -15.89 -10.61
C ALA A 91 32.63 -15.26 -11.82
N LYS A 92 33.74 -15.86 -12.28
CA LYS A 92 34.43 -15.42 -13.49
C LYS A 92 33.54 -15.49 -14.73
N ALA A 93 32.80 -16.60 -14.90
CA ALA A 93 31.84 -16.74 -15.99
C ALA A 93 30.76 -15.67 -15.94
N ALA A 94 30.28 -15.29 -14.75
CA ALA A 94 29.32 -14.20 -14.57
C ALA A 94 29.90 -12.83 -14.93
N VAL A 95 31.13 -12.52 -14.51
CA VAL A 95 31.83 -11.27 -14.90
C VAL A 95 32.00 -11.20 -16.41
N ASP A 96 32.56 -12.25 -17.00
CA ASP A 96 32.84 -12.29 -18.44
C ASP A 96 31.52 -12.23 -19.24
N PHE A 97 30.47 -12.93 -18.80
CA PHE A 97 29.15 -12.87 -19.42
C PHE A 97 28.61 -11.44 -19.44
N LEU A 98 28.48 -10.80 -18.27
CA LEU A 98 27.93 -9.45 -18.18
C LEU A 98 28.78 -8.42 -18.93
N ARG A 99 30.11 -8.55 -18.90
CA ARG A 99 31.03 -7.70 -19.67
C ARG A 99 30.81 -7.85 -21.17
N THR A 100 30.79 -9.09 -21.66
CA THR A 100 30.58 -9.37 -23.08
C THR A 100 29.20 -8.92 -23.55
N VAL A 101 28.17 -8.96 -22.69
CA VAL A 101 26.85 -8.36 -23.00
C VAL A 101 26.98 -6.87 -23.31
N VAL A 102 27.72 -6.10 -22.49
CA VAL A 102 27.93 -4.66 -22.72
C VAL A 102 28.72 -4.44 -24.01
N GLU A 103 29.83 -5.15 -24.19
CA GLU A 103 30.71 -5.02 -25.36
C GLU A 103 29.96 -5.35 -26.67
N GLN A 104 29.17 -6.42 -26.69
CA GLN A 104 28.38 -6.80 -27.86
C GLN A 104 27.23 -5.81 -28.11
N SER A 105 26.56 -5.34 -27.06
CA SER A 105 25.50 -4.34 -27.18
C SER A 105 25.99 -3.05 -27.82
N GLN A 106 27.18 -2.57 -27.39
CA GLN A 106 27.81 -1.37 -27.97
C GLN A 106 28.12 -1.55 -29.46
N ARG A 107 28.65 -2.72 -29.85
CA ARG A 107 28.99 -3.03 -31.26
C ARG A 107 27.76 -3.17 -32.15
N GLN A 108 26.67 -3.69 -31.61
CA GLN A 108 25.41 -3.89 -32.32
C GLN A 108 24.48 -2.66 -32.25
N HIS A 109 24.95 -1.56 -31.63
CA HIS A 109 24.16 -0.35 -31.38
C HIS A 109 22.84 -0.62 -30.63
N ILE A 110 22.83 -1.66 -29.80
CA ILE A 110 21.74 -1.93 -28.86
C ILE A 110 21.80 -0.86 -27.78
N ALA A 111 20.65 -0.27 -27.46
CA ALA A 111 20.54 0.80 -26.48
C ALA A 111 20.66 0.27 -25.04
N LEU A 112 21.85 -0.23 -24.68
CA LEU A 112 22.25 -0.69 -23.35
C LEU A 112 23.60 -0.03 -23.02
N ASP A 113 23.59 0.96 -22.14
CA ASP A 113 24.80 1.68 -21.68
C ASP A 113 24.76 1.85 -20.16
N PRO A 114 25.20 0.84 -19.39
CA PRO A 114 25.15 0.89 -17.93
C PRO A 114 25.81 2.13 -17.32
N ALA A 115 26.85 2.68 -17.94
CA ALA A 115 27.58 3.84 -17.42
C ALA A 115 26.75 5.12 -17.37
N ARG A 116 25.67 5.20 -18.17
CA ARG A 116 24.74 6.35 -18.21
C ARG A 116 23.46 6.12 -17.42
N HIS A 117 23.30 4.96 -16.80
CA HIS A 117 22.07 4.56 -16.13
C HIS A 117 22.29 4.39 -14.62
N ASP A 118 21.22 4.51 -13.85
CA ASP A 118 21.18 3.98 -12.49
C ASP A 118 20.81 2.50 -12.58
N VAL A 119 21.78 1.63 -12.27
CA VAL A 119 21.65 0.19 -12.47
C VAL A 119 21.05 -0.47 -11.25
N ILE A 120 19.97 -1.22 -11.46
CA ILE A 120 19.31 -2.05 -10.47
C ILE A 120 19.53 -3.51 -10.84
N VAL A 121 19.94 -4.35 -9.89
CA VAL A 121 20.05 -5.79 -10.10
C VAL A 121 19.13 -6.52 -9.12
N GLY A 122 18.27 -7.38 -9.67
CA GLY A 122 17.46 -8.31 -8.90
C GLY A 122 18.32 -9.37 -8.21
N VAL A 123 18.07 -9.61 -6.92
CA VAL A 123 18.64 -10.73 -6.18
C VAL A 123 17.54 -11.55 -5.49
N PRO A 124 17.73 -12.87 -5.32
CA PRO A 124 16.80 -13.69 -4.56
C PRO A 124 16.71 -13.18 -3.11
N SER A 125 15.52 -13.15 -2.51
CA SER A 125 15.35 -12.58 -1.16
C SER A 125 16.09 -13.34 -0.06
N GLU A 126 16.25 -14.66 -0.21
CA GLU A 126 17.05 -15.49 0.70
C GLU A 126 18.56 -15.28 0.55
N ALA A 127 18.99 -14.67 -0.54
CA ALA A 127 20.39 -14.45 -0.82
C ALA A 127 20.91 -13.31 0.07
N HIS A 128 21.34 -13.64 1.28
CA HIS A 128 21.90 -12.67 2.23
C HIS A 128 23.42 -12.57 2.14
N GLY A 129 23.97 -11.41 2.50
CA GLY A 129 25.39 -11.16 2.78
C GLY A 129 26.36 -11.51 1.64
N PRO A 130 27.01 -12.69 1.66
CA PRO A 130 28.00 -13.07 0.65
C PRO A 130 27.51 -13.01 -0.80
N PHE A 131 26.28 -13.45 -1.07
CA PHE A 131 25.75 -13.49 -2.44
C PHE A 131 25.56 -12.08 -3.00
N GLN A 132 24.92 -11.19 -2.25
CA GLN A 132 24.73 -9.78 -2.63
C GLN A 132 26.07 -9.09 -2.88
N THR A 133 27.03 -9.30 -1.97
CA THR A 133 28.38 -8.73 -2.11
C THR A 133 29.05 -9.21 -3.40
N ARG A 134 28.91 -10.50 -3.70
CA ARG A 134 29.47 -11.13 -4.89
C ARG A 134 28.81 -10.62 -6.17
N VAL A 135 27.49 -10.44 -6.20
CA VAL A 135 26.76 -9.85 -7.34
C VAL A 135 27.22 -8.41 -7.58
N SER A 136 27.31 -7.57 -6.55
CA SER A 136 27.80 -6.20 -6.69
C SER A 136 29.24 -6.14 -7.22
N GLN A 137 30.12 -7.01 -6.71
CA GLN A 137 31.49 -7.13 -7.19
C GLN A 137 31.52 -7.53 -8.67
N ILE A 138 30.76 -8.55 -9.05
CA ILE A 138 30.66 -9.05 -10.43
C ILE A 138 30.17 -7.94 -11.37
N ALA A 139 29.11 -7.22 -10.99
CA ALA A 139 28.54 -6.14 -11.78
C ALA A 139 29.56 -5.00 -11.98
N LYS A 140 30.27 -4.62 -10.92
CA LYS A 140 31.31 -3.59 -10.96
C LYS A 140 32.46 -3.99 -11.88
N GLU A 141 32.97 -5.21 -11.76
CA GLU A 141 34.06 -5.75 -12.60
C GLU A 141 33.64 -5.94 -14.07
N ALA A 142 32.35 -6.13 -14.33
CA ALA A 142 31.77 -6.25 -15.66
C ALA A 142 31.47 -4.90 -16.34
N GLY A 143 31.63 -3.77 -15.64
CA GLY A 143 31.44 -2.43 -16.21
C GLY A 143 30.05 -1.81 -15.96
N TYR A 144 29.28 -2.34 -15.02
CA TYR A 144 27.97 -1.80 -14.64
C TYR A 144 28.03 -0.72 -13.55
N GLY A 145 29.22 -0.46 -12.99
CA GLY A 145 29.43 0.52 -11.93
C GLY A 145 28.89 0.04 -10.58
N GLU A 146 28.56 1.00 -9.71
CA GLU A 146 27.89 0.70 -8.44
C GLU A 146 26.41 0.42 -8.70
N VAL A 147 25.96 -0.77 -8.34
CA VAL A 147 24.58 -1.23 -8.58
C VAL A 147 23.75 -1.18 -7.31
N ARG A 148 22.46 -0.89 -7.45
CA ARG A 148 21.49 -1.07 -6.35
C ARG A 148 20.89 -2.47 -6.44
N LEU A 149 21.06 -3.26 -5.38
CA LEU A 149 20.44 -4.56 -5.27
C LEU A 149 19.02 -4.43 -4.73
N LEU A 150 18.06 -5.09 -5.36
CA LEU A 150 16.68 -5.17 -4.91
C LEU A 150 16.17 -6.60 -4.96
N ASP A 151 15.24 -6.92 -4.08
CA ASP A 151 14.59 -8.21 -4.03
C ASP A 151 13.82 -8.49 -5.34
N GLU A 152 14.14 -9.60 -6.01
CA GLU A 152 13.39 -10.15 -7.14
C GLU A 152 11.86 -10.19 -6.90
N PRO A 153 11.36 -10.66 -5.74
CA PRO A 153 9.91 -10.71 -5.51
C PRO A 153 9.24 -9.32 -5.42
N LYS A 154 9.99 -8.26 -5.06
CA LYS A 154 9.46 -6.89 -5.15
C LYS A 154 9.23 -6.49 -6.60
N GLY A 155 10.14 -6.87 -7.50
CA GLY A 155 9.95 -6.69 -8.94
C GLY A 155 8.67 -7.39 -9.43
N ALA A 156 8.47 -8.65 -9.02
CA ALA A 156 7.25 -9.38 -9.39
C ALA A 156 5.96 -8.73 -8.87
N LEU A 157 5.96 -8.29 -7.61
CA LEU A 157 4.83 -7.58 -7.00
C LEU A 157 4.50 -6.28 -7.76
N LEU A 158 5.50 -5.45 -8.04
CA LEU A 158 5.33 -4.16 -8.69
C LEU A 158 4.81 -4.29 -10.13
N HIS A 159 5.25 -5.31 -10.86
CA HIS A 159 4.75 -5.58 -12.21
C HIS A 159 3.24 -5.87 -12.20
N HIS A 160 2.78 -6.78 -11.34
CA HIS A 160 1.36 -7.13 -11.26
C HIS A 160 0.49 -6.00 -10.70
N LEU A 161 1.01 -5.22 -9.75
CA LEU A 161 0.35 -4.00 -9.26
C LEU A 161 0.18 -2.97 -10.37
N TRP A 162 1.23 -2.71 -11.16
CA TRP A 162 1.16 -1.79 -12.29
C TRP A 162 0.15 -2.23 -13.36
N HIS A 163 0.03 -3.54 -13.59
CA HIS A 163 -0.99 -4.12 -14.49
C HIS A 163 -2.39 -4.20 -13.88
N LYS A 164 -2.57 -3.82 -12.61
CA LYS A 164 -3.85 -3.83 -11.86
C LYS A 164 -4.48 -5.22 -11.76
N ASP A 165 -3.65 -6.25 -11.63
CA ASP A 165 -4.12 -7.64 -11.52
C ASP A 165 -4.80 -7.95 -10.16
N PHE A 166 -4.53 -7.12 -9.15
CA PHE A 166 -5.18 -7.15 -7.84
C PHE A 166 -5.22 -5.75 -7.24
N SER A 167 -6.06 -5.56 -6.22
CA SER A 167 -6.21 -4.24 -5.60
C SER A 167 -5.05 -3.90 -4.65
N PRO A 168 -4.78 -2.62 -4.41
CA PRO A 168 -3.82 -2.19 -3.38
C PRO A 168 -4.16 -2.73 -1.99
N GLU A 169 -5.44 -2.93 -1.68
CA GLU A 169 -5.88 -3.55 -0.42
C GLU A 169 -5.44 -5.01 -0.31
N GLU A 170 -5.58 -5.78 -1.40
CA GLU A 170 -5.09 -7.15 -1.47
C GLU A 170 -3.58 -7.20 -1.31
N ALA A 171 -2.85 -6.26 -1.92
CA ALA A 171 -1.41 -6.12 -1.78
C ALA A 171 -0.96 -5.79 -0.35
N ARG A 172 -1.74 -4.98 0.38
CA ARG A 172 -1.49 -4.66 1.80
C ARG A 172 -1.73 -5.86 2.71
N ARG A 173 -2.79 -6.64 2.48
CA ARG A 173 -3.14 -7.81 3.30
C ARG A 173 -2.02 -8.85 3.29
N GLY A 174 -1.50 -9.16 2.10
CA GLY A 174 -0.36 -10.06 1.95
C GLY A 174 -0.32 -10.77 0.61
N ILE A 175 0.83 -10.74 -0.05
CA ILE A 175 1.09 -11.40 -1.34
C ILE A 175 2.20 -12.42 -1.14
N LEU A 176 1.97 -13.66 -1.56
CA LEU A 176 3.03 -14.67 -1.61
C LEU A 176 3.62 -14.69 -3.03
N VAL A 177 4.87 -14.30 -3.20
CA VAL A 177 5.61 -14.51 -4.44
C VAL A 177 6.35 -15.84 -4.34
N ILE A 178 6.20 -16.67 -5.36
CA ILE A 178 6.92 -17.93 -5.54
C ILE A 178 7.75 -17.77 -6.80
N ASP A 179 9.05 -17.52 -6.65
CA ASP A 179 9.99 -17.51 -7.76
C ASP A 179 10.66 -18.88 -7.88
N PHE A 180 10.18 -19.68 -8.84
CA PHE A 180 10.78 -20.97 -9.13
C PHE A 180 11.57 -20.89 -10.43
N GLY A 181 12.87 -20.68 -10.28
CA GLY A 181 13.81 -20.43 -11.36
C GLY A 181 14.52 -21.67 -11.90
N GLY A 182 15.56 -21.42 -12.71
CA GLY A 182 16.40 -22.46 -13.29
C GLY A 182 17.37 -23.12 -12.30
N GLY A 183 17.72 -22.42 -11.22
CA GLY A 183 18.70 -22.90 -10.24
C GLY A 183 18.27 -22.79 -8.79
N THR A 184 17.32 -21.90 -8.48
CA THR A 184 16.85 -21.62 -7.11
C THR A 184 15.32 -21.60 -7.08
N CYS A 185 14.77 -21.80 -5.88
CA CYS A 185 13.35 -21.69 -5.60
C CYS A 185 13.18 -20.84 -4.35
N ASP A 186 12.59 -19.66 -4.53
CA ASP A 186 12.49 -18.63 -3.52
C ASP A 186 11.02 -18.30 -3.26
N PHE A 187 10.67 -18.15 -2.00
CA PHE A 187 9.34 -17.78 -1.54
C PHE A 187 9.47 -16.50 -0.74
N ALA A 188 8.61 -15.53 -1.01
CA ALA A 188 8.57 -14.28 -0.28
C ALA A 188 7.14 -13.90 0.03
N PHE A 189 6.86 -13.67 1.31
CA PHE A 189 5.60 -13.08 1.75
C PHE A 189 5.80 -11.57 1.89
N LEU A 190 5.05 -10.80 1.11
CA LEU A 190 5.14 -9.35 1.05
C LEU A 190 3.87 -8.71 1.62
N GLN A 191 4.06 -7.65 2.40
CA GLN A 191 3.00 -6.78 2.90
C GLN A 191 3.41 -5.33 2.66
N SER A 192 2.50 -4.51 2.13
CA SER A 192 2.76 -3.07 1.89
C SER A 192 4.05 -2.81 1.07
N LEU A 193 4.27 -3.59 0.00
CA LEU A 193 5.49 -3.60 -0.86
C LEU A 193 6.80 -4.02 -0.18
N GLN A 194 6.79 -4.36 1.11
CA GLN A 194 7.97 -4.85 1.80
C GLN A 194 7.94 -6.37 1.92
N VAL A 195 9.11 -6.98 1.88
CA VAL A 195 9.27 -8.41 2.15
C VAL A 195 9.23 -8.58 3.66
N SER A 196 8.17 -9.18 4.19
CA SER A 196 8.02 -9.48 5.62
C SER A 196 8.82 -10.72 5.98
N HIS A 197 8.70 -11.76 5.15
CA HIS A 197 9.40 -13.03 5.32
C HIS A 197 9.84 -13.56 3.97
N SER A 198 11.02 -14.17 3.94
CA SER A 198 11.49 -14.97 2.81
C SER A 198 11.95 -16.34 3.33
N TRP A 199 11.89 -17.34 2.45
CA TRP A 199 12.48 -18.66 2.62
C TRP A 199 12.69 -19.30 1.25
N GLY A 200 13.52 -20.33 1.13
CA GLY A 200 13.79 -20.94 -0.16
C GLY A 200 14.91 -21.97 -0.13
N ASP A 201 15.33 -22.39 -1.31
CA ASP A 201 16.43 -23.34 -1.50
C ASP A 201 17.22 -23.00 -2.77
N MET A 202 18.52 -22.71 -2.58
CA MET A 202 19.46 -22.35 -3.64
C MET A 202 19.90 -23.54 -4.51
N GLU A 203 19.53 -24.77 -4.12
CA GLU A 203 19.83 -26.00 -4.86
C GLU A 203 18.60 -26.56 -5.60
N LEU A 204 17.39 -26.08 -5.27
CA LEU A 204 16.13 -26.49 -5.90
C LEU A 204 15.82 -25.62 -7.13
N GLY A 205 15.99 -26.17 -8.33
CA GLY A 205 15.73 -25.42 -9.56
C GLY A 205 15.50 -26.28 -10.79
N GLY A 206 15.22 -25.62 -11.91
CA GLY A 206 15.06 -26.23 -13.23
C GLY A 206 16.19 -27.16 -13.68
N ARG A 207 17.43 -26.98 -13.19
CA ARG A 207 18.61 -27.79 -13.50
C ARG A 207 18.50 -29.25 -13.04
N LEU A 208 17.74 -29.50 -11.97
CA LEU A 208 17.46 -30.87 -11.51
C LEU A 208 16.57 -31.61 -12.52
N PHE A 209 15.62 -30.89 -13.11
CA PHE A 209 14.78 -31.43 -14.17
C PHE A 209 15.53 -31.57 -15.48
N ASP A 210 16.48 -30.69 -15.80
CA ASP A 210 17.38 -30.88 -16.95
C ASP A 210 18.14 -32.21 -16.81
N ASP A 211 18.66 -32.50 -15.61
CA ASP A 211 19.31 -33.78 -15.32
C ASP A 211 18.36 -34.97 -15.39
N LEU A 212 17.13 -34.85 -14.91
CA LEU A 212 16.10 -35.91 -15.04
C LEU A 212 15.87 -36.28 -16.52
N PHE A 213 15.73 -35.28 -17.40
CA PHE A 213 15.55 -35.52 -18.83
C PHE A 213 16.82 -36.07 -19.49
N PHE A 214 18.00 -35.68 -19.01
CA PHE A 214 19.26 -36.27 -19.44
C PHE A 214 19.36 -37.75 -19.06
N GLN A 215 19.01 -38.12 -17.83
CA GLN A 215 18.96 -39.53 -17.40
C GLN A 215 17.99 -40.34 -18.26
N TRP A 216 16.79 -39.79 -18.50
CA TRP A 216 15.81 -40.42 -19.38
C TRP A 216 16.35 -40.62 -20.81
N LEU A 217 17.12 -39.65 -21.33
CA LEU A 217 17.76 -39.77 -22.64
C LEU A 217 18.75 -40.95 -22.66
N LEU A 218 19.58 -41.08 -21.62
CA LEU A 218 20.57 -42.17 -21.49
C LEU A 218 19.89 -43.54 -21.41
N GLU A 219 18.78 -43.65 -20.69
CA GLU A 219 17.99 -44.89 -20.59
C GLU A 219 17.42 -45.33 -21.93
N GLN A 220 16.86 -44.39 -22.71
CA GLN A 220 16.23 -44.71 -24.00
C GLN A 220 17.23 -44.84 -25.16
N ASN A 221 18.45 -44.32 -25.01
CA ASN A 221 19.48 -44.33 -26.04
C ASN A 221 20.79 -44.91 -25.49
N PRO A 222 20.85 -46.24 -25.23
CA PRO A 222 22.02 -46.87 -24.63
C PRO A 222 23.31 -46.60 -25.42
N GLY A 223 24.37 -46.23 -24.71
CA GLY A 223 25.68 -45.94 -25.31
C GLY A 223 25.88 -44.50 -25.79
N VAL A 224 24.84 -43.67 -25.78
CA VAL A 224 24.94 -42.27 -26.22
C VAL A 224 25.91 -41.45 -25.34
N LEU A 225 26.02 -41.75 -24.04
CA LEU A 225 26.95 -41.07 -23.13
C LEU A 225 28.39 -41.14 -23.65
N LYS A 226 28.84 -42.33 -24.09
CA LYS A 226 30.19 -42.50 -24.65
C LYS A 226 30.40 -41.69 -25.93
N THR A 227 29.35 -41.58 -26.74
CA THR A 227 29.38 -40.74 -27.95
C THR A 227 29.51 -39.27 -27.59
N MET A 228 28.77 -38.79 -26.58
CA MET A 228 28.86 -37.41 -26.09
C MET A 228 30.24 -37.12 -25.48
N GLU A 229 30.76 -38.01 -24.64
CA GLU A 229 32.08 -37.88 -24.01
C GLU A 229 33.20 -37.79 -25.05
N LYS A 230 33.15 -38.64 -26.08
CA LYS A 230 34.14 -38.61 -27.17
C LYS A 230 34.08 -37.31 -27.98
N ALA A 231 32.89 -36.75 -28.16
CA ALA A 231 32.68 -35.51 -28.89
C ALA A 231 32.88 -34.24 -28.05
N GLY A 232 33.01 -34.38 -26.71
CA GLY A 232 33.09 -33.27 -25.77
C GLY A 232 31.75 -32.59 -25.48
N ASP A 233 30.63 -33.18 -25.90
CA ASP A 233 29.31 -32.54 -25.93
C ASP A 233 28.48 -32.75 -24.66
N THR A 234 28.95 -33.55 -23.71
CA THR A 234 28.16 -33.99 -22.55
C THR A 234 27.54 -32.82 -21.79
N TYR A 235 28.29 -31.75 -21.54
CA TYR A 235 27.79 -30.56 -20.85
C TYR A 235 26.70 -29.84 -21.66
N TYR A 236 26.89 -29.66 -22.96
CA TYR A 236 25.93 -29.00 -23.84
C TYR A 236 24.63 -29.80 -23.99
N VAL A 237 24.72 -31.13 -24.13
CA VAL A 237 23.53 -31.97 -24.20
C VAL A 237 22.76 -31.92 -22.88
N HIS A 238 23.47 -32.01 -21.75
CA HIS A 238 22.90 -31.95 -20.41
C HIS A 238 22.23 -30.60 -20.13
N SER A 239 22.96 -29.49 -20.22
CA SER A 239 22.51 -28.19 -19.72
C SER A 239 21.65 -27.38 -20.71
N TYR A 240 21.68 -27.73 -22.00
CA TYR A 240 20.94 -27.02 -23.05
C TYR A 240 19.95 -27.92 -23.80
N LEU A 241 20.39 -29.00 -24.46
CA LEU A 241 19.44 -29.78 -25.30
C LEU A 241 18.38 -30.50 -24.45
N CYS A 242 18.74 -31.05 -23.29
CA CYS A 242 17.76 -31.66 -22.40
C CYS A 242 16.82 -30.62 -21.78
N ARG A 243 17.30 -29.38 -21.57
CA ARG A 243 16.45 -28.25 -21.18
C ARG A 243 15.40 -27.93 -22.25
N GLU A 244 15.77 -27.92 -23.53
CA GLU A 244 14.81 -27.71 -24.62
C GLU A 244 13.73 -28.80 -24.66
N VAL A 245 14.11 -30.06 -24.39
CA VAL A 245 13.15 -31.17 -24.29
C VAL A 245 12.23 -30.97 -23.09
N LYS A 246 12.79 -30.63 -21.92
CA LYS A 246 12.05 -30.36 -20.69
C LYS A 246 11.03 -29.25 -20.89
N GLU A 247 11.42 -28.13 -21.49
CA GLU A 247 10.53 -26.99 -21.73
C GLU A 247 9.42 -27.35 -22.72
N PHE A 248 9.75 -28.04 -23.82
CA PHE A 248 8.75 -28.58 -24.76
C PHE A 248 7.75 -29.51 -24.06
N PHE A 249 8.25 -30.44 -23.23
CA PHE A 249 7.42 -31.38 -22.49
C PHE A 249 6.51 -30.64 -21.49
N SER A 250 7.07 -29.75 -20.67
CA SER A 250 6.33 -28.99 -19.66
C SER A 250 5.20 -28.16 -20.28
N LEU A 251 5.47 -27.46 -21.39
CA LEU A 251 4.45 -26.69 -22.13
C LEU A 251 3.34 -27.59 -22.68
N THR A 252 3.70 -28.79 -23.19
CA THR A 252 2.69 -29.75 -23.67
C THR A 252 1.82 -30.25 -22.51
N MET A 253 2.44 -30.64 -21.39
CA MET A 253 1.72 -31.14 -20.22
C MET A 253 0.89 -30.04 -19.52
N ALA A 254 1.26 -28.78 -19.66
CA ALA A 254 0.47 -27.65 -19.20
C ALA A 254 -0.83 -27.48 -20.01
N ARG A 255 -0.79 -27.82 -21.31
CA ARG A 255 -1.95 -27.83 -22.20
C ARG A 255 -2.83 -29.06 -21.98
N ASP A 256 -2.23 -30.25 -22.03
CA ASP A 256 -2.93 -31.53 -21.90
C ASP A 256 -2.00 -32.59 -21.31
N ARG A 257 -2.31 -33.05 -20.09
CA ARG A 257 -1.53 -34.08 -19.36
C ARG A 257 -1.75 -35.50 -19.86
N THR A 258 -2.70 -35.72 -20.77
CA THR A 258 -3.00 -37.04 -21.35
C THR A 258 -2.18 -37.33 -22.60
N GLU A 259 -1.54 -36.30 -23.17
CA GLU A 259 -0.72 -36.44 -24.37
C GLU A 259 0.54 -37.29 -24.13
N LYS A 260 0.95 -38.00 -25.18
CA LYS A 260 2.24 -38.67 -25.29
C LYS A 260 3.07 -37.98 -26.34
N VAL A 261 4.28 -37.56 -25.98
CA VAL A 261 5.13 -36.76 -26.88
C VAL A 261 6.48 -37.42 -27.14
N ASN A 262 7.02 -37.09 -28.32
CA ASN A 262 8.36 -37.47 -28.75
C ASN A 262 9.16 -36.21 -29.07
N LYS A 263 10.44 -36.19 -28.73
CA LYS A 263 11.34 -35.07 -29.07
C LYS A 263 12.73 -35.60 -29.41
N SER A 264 13.30 -35.09 -30.51
CA SER A 264 14.69 -35.38 -30.89
C SER A 264 15.65 -34.55 -30.06
N VAL A 265 16.80 -35.13 -29.72
CA VAL A 265 17.90 -34.45 -29.00
C VAL A 265 19.11 -34.36 -29.93
N GLY A 266 18.97 -33.56 -30.98
CA GLY A 266 19.98 -33.42 -32.03
C GLY A 266 20.43 -34.77 -32.60
N ARG A 267 21.74 -34.95 -32.75
CA ARG A 267 22.39 -36.20 -33.20
C ARG A 267 22.48 -37.30 -32.14
N TYR A 268 22.01 -37.04 -30.92
CA TYR A 268 22.18 -37.91 -29.75
C TYR A 268 20.98 -38.85 -29.52
N GLY A 269 20.02 -38.86 -30.44
CA GLY A 269 18.87 -39.74 -30.38
C GLY A 269 17.59 -38.98 -30.03
N CYS A 270 16.65 -39.67 -29.38
CA CYS A 270 15.33 -39.12 -29.14
C CYS A 270 14.72 -39.67 -27.84
N LEU A 271 13.86 -38.86 -27.23
CA LEU A 271 12.99 -39.26 -26.14
C LEU A 271 11.60 -39.55 -26.72
N LYS A 272 11.14 -40.79 -26.57
CA LYS A 272 9.89 -41.30 -27.13
C LYS A 272 8.90 -41.69 -26.03
N GLY A 273 7.62 -41.45 -26.31
CA GLY A 273 6.51 -41.86 -25.47
C GLY A 273 6.51 -41.18 -24.10
N MET A 274 7.03 -39.95 -24.02
CA MET A 274 7.04 -39.20 -22.78
C MET A 274 5.60 -38.83 -22.41
N ASP A 275 5.15 -39.22 -21.22
CA ASP A 275 3.86 -38.84 -20.64
C ASP A 275 4.02 -38.30 -19.22
N TRP A 276 2.94 -37.68 -18.72
CA TRP A 276 2.90 -37.09 -17.39
C TRP A 276 3.19 -38.12 -16.28
N ALA A 277 2.64 -39.33 -16.40
CA ALA A 277 2.82 -40.38 -15.42
C ALA A 277 4.29 -40.82 -15.32
N GLY A 278 4.95 -41.05 -16.45
CA GLY A 278 6.38 -41.38 -16.50
C GLY A 278 7.27 -40.27 -15.95
N PHE A 279 6.93 -39.00 -16.21
CA PHE A 279 7.61 -37.86 -15.61
C PHE A 279 7.47 -37.83 -14.08
N VAL A 280 6.24 -37.95 -13.56
CA VAL A 280 5.98 -37.91 -12.11
C VAL A 280 6.72 -39.05 -11.41
N GLU A 281 6.72 -40.26 -11.98
CA GLU A 281 7.44 -41.39 -11.42
C GLU A 281 8.95 -41.14 -11.36
N ARG A 282 9.54 -40.58 -12.43
CA ARG A 282 10.96 -40.21 -12.45
C ARG A 282 11.30 -39.11 -11.45
N ALA A 283 10.41 -38.13 -11.30
CA ALA A 283 10.61 -37.03 -10.36
C ALA A 283 10.58 -37.50 -8.90
N LYS A 284 9.80 -38.54 -8.58
CA LYS A 284 9.73 -39.16 -7.25
C LYS A 284 10.96 -39.96 -6.86
N HIS A 285 11.58 -40.60 -7.85
CA HIS A 285 12.72 -41.50 -7.70
C HIS A 285 14.01 -40.85 -8.21
N TYR A 286 14.09 -39.52 -8.18
CA TYR A 286 15.23 -38.80 -8.75
C TYR A 286 16.48 -39.00 -7.90
N LEU A 287 17.59 -39.32 -8.57
CA LEU A 287 18.93 -39.30 -8.01
C LEU A 287 19.83 -38.52 -8.98
N PRO A 288 20.65 -37.54 -8.53
CA PRO A 288 21.54 -36.81 -9.42
C PRO A 288 22.43 -37.74 -10.24
N SER A 289 22.51 -37.53 -11.55
CA SER A 289 23.35 -38.36 -12.42
C SER A 289 24.85 -38.16 -12.09
N PRO A 290 25.70 -39.20 -12.26
CA PRO A 290 27.15 -39.06 -12.08
C PRO A 290 27.73 -37.94 -12.95
N THR A 291 27.21 -37.76 -14.16
CA THR A 291 27.60 -36.68 -15.07
C THR A 291 27.31 -35.30 -14.48
N PHE A 292 26.14 -35.11 -13.89
CA PHE A 292 25.78 -33.83 -13.29
C PHE A 292 26.63 -33.51 -12.05
N VAL A 293 26.84 -34.51 -11.19
CA VAL A 293 27.73 -34.38 -10.01
C VAL A 293 29.14 -34.02 -10.44
N LEU A 294 29.73 -34.75 -11.39
CA LEU A 294 31.08 -34.49 -11.90
C LEU A 294 31.21 -33.09 -12.51
N ASN A 295 30.20 -32.64 -13.25
CA ASN A 295 30.19 -31.28 -13.82
C ASN A 295 30.23 -30.23 -12.71
N MET A 296 29.41 -30.37 -11.67
CA MET A 296 29.38 -29.45 -10.53
C MET A 296 30.70 -29.46 -9.73
N GLU A 297 31.25 -30.63 -9.45
CA GLU A 297 32.54 -30.78 -8.77
C GLU A 297 33.70 -30.16 -9.56
N SER A 298 33.73 -30.37 -10.88
CA SER A 298 34.76 -29.82 -11.75
C SER A 298 34.77 -28.28 -11.77
N MET A 299 33.61 -27.66 -11.52
CA MET A 299 33.45 -26.21 -11.41
C MET A 299 33.70 -25.71 -9.97
N GLY A 300 34.00 -26.60 -9.02
CA GLY A 300 34.18 -26.22 -7.61
C GLY A 300 32.90 -25.77 -6.91
N VAL A 301 31.72 -26.17 -7.42
CA VAL A 301 30.43 -25.83 -6.81
C VAL A 301 30.28 -26.55 -5.47
N ARG A 302 29.68 -25.88 -4.49
CA ARG A 302 29.38 -26.47 -3.17
C ARG A 302 27.86 -26.57 -2.97
N ALA A 303 27.25 -27.59 -3.56
CA ALA A 303 25.82 -27.91 -3.44
C ALA A 303 25.65 -29.24 -2.69
N GLN A 304 25.62 -29.21 -1.35
CA GLN A 304 25.73 -30.43 -0.55
C GLN A 304 24.52 -31.36 -0.72
N ARG A 305 23.31 -30.81 -0.88
CA ARG A 305 22.10 -31.64 -1.05
C ARG A 305 22.11 -32.41 -2.36
N ILE A 306 22.82 -31.89 -3.37
CA ILE A 306 23.04 -32.56 -4.66
C ILE A 306 24.27 -33.48 -4.60
N LEU A 307 25.45 -32.93 -4.26
CA LEU A 307 26.75 -33.61 -4.39
C LEU A 307 26.93 -34.79 -3.43
N GLN A 308 26.34 -34.74 -2.24
CA GLN A 308 26.48 -35.80 -1.23
C GLN A 308 25.30 -36.77 -1.24
N ARG A 309 24.37 -36.64 -2.19
CA ARG A 309 23.15 -37.43 -2.23
C ARG A 309 23.45 -38.88 -2.61
N GLN A 310 23.02 -39.82 -1.76
CA GLN A 310 23.17 -41.27 -1.98
C GLN A 310 21.83 -42.01 -2.08
N GLN A 311 20.73 -41.31 -1.81
CA GLN A 311 19.37 -41.86 -1.82
C GLN A 311 18.47 -41.02 -2.73
N GLU A 312 17.48 -41.68 -3.33
CA GLU A 312 16.47 -41.03 -4.15
C GLU A 312 15.78 -39.88 -3.40
N MET A 313 15.24 -38.93 -4.16
CA MET A 313 14.45 -37.82 -3.65
C MET A 313 13.29 -37.52 -4.58
N ASP A 314 12.18 -37.09 -3.98
CA ASP A 314 11.03 -36.59 -4.72
C ASP A 314 11.19 -35.09 -4.95
N LEU A 315 11.42 -34.70 -6.21
CA LEU A 315 11.59 -33.29 -6.61
C LEU A 315 10.31 -32.47 -6.42
N ILE A 316 9.13 -33.08 -6.60
CA ILE A 316 7.84 -32.41 -6.41
C ILE A 316 7.58 -32.22 -4.92
N ASP A 317 7.87 -33.24 -4.11
CA ASP A 317 7.75 -33.15 -2.66
C ASP A 317 8.80 -32.20 -2.06
N TRP A 318 10.01 -32.10 -2.62
CA TRP A 318 10.99 -31.10 -2.19
C TRP A 318 10.46 -29.67 -2.40
N PHE A 319 9.79 -29.37 -3.51
CA PHE A 319 9.10 -28.09 -3.69
C PHE A 319 7.98 -27.90 -2.67
N ARG A 320 7.13 -28.92 -2.47
CA ARG A 320 6.01 -28.89 -1.51
C ARG A 320 6.47 -28.65 -0.08
N THR A 321 7.47 -29.39 0.37
CA THR A 321 8.00 -29.33 1.74
C THR A 321 8.75 -28.02 1.98
N THR A 322 9.49 -27.51 0.99
CA THR A 322 10.10 -26.16 1.10
C THR A 322 9.03 -25.07 1.26
N LEU A 323 7.94 -25.14 0.50
CA LEU A 323 6.80 -24.22 0.65
C LEU A 323 6.15 -24.35 2.05
N ALA A 324 5.78 -25.58 2.43
CA ALA A 324 5.04 -25.82 3.67
C ALA A 324 5.86 -25.52 4.94
N HIS A 325 7.13 -25.94 4.97
CA HIS A 325 8.00 -25.68 6.12
C HIS A 325 8.28 -24.21 6.32
N GLY A 326 8.51 -23.44 5.24
CA GLY A 326 8.74 -22.01 5.39
C GLY A 326 7.53 -21.25 5.90
N LEU A 327 6.32 -21.58 5.45
CA LEU A 327 5.08 -21.02 6.00
C LEU A 327 4.96 -21.29 7.51
N ALA A 328 5.25 -22.53 7.93
CA ALA A 328 5.18 -22.92 9.33
C ALA A 328 6.28 -22.26 10.19
N GLU A 329 7.53 -22.26 9.71
CA GLU A 329 8.69 -21.71 10.42
C GLU A 329 8.58 -20.19 10.58
N LYS A 330 8.14 -19.49 9.53
CA LYS A 330 7.96 -18.03 9.54
C LYS A 330 6.60 -17.60 10.10
N ALA A 331 5.77 -18.55 10.53
CA ALA A 331 4.42 -18.31 11.07
C ALA A 331 3.51 -17.49 10.14
N VAL A 332 3.63 -17.69 8.82
CA VAL A 332 2.79 -17.02 7.81
C VAL A 332 1.46 -17.76 7.72
N ALA A 333 0.39 -17.13 8.20
CA ALA A 333 -0.94 -17.71 8.16
C ALA A 333 -1.52 -17.63 6.73
N THR A 334 -2.09 -18.73 6.23
CA THR A 334 -2.58 -18.82 4.85
C THR A 334 -3.75 -17.89 4.56
N ASP A 335 -4.50 -17.48 5.58
CA ASP A 335 -5.58 -16.50 5.50
C ASP A 335 -5.08 -15.06 5.30
N GLN A 336 -3.81 -14.77 5.59
CA GLN A 336 -3.18 -13.49 5.28
C GLN A 336 -2.78 -13.38 3.80
N ILE A 337 -2.72 -14.51 3.07
CA ILE A 337 -2.35 -14.53 1.66
C ILE A 337 -3.58 -14.23 0.79
N SER A 338 -3.63 -13.00 0.27
CA SER A 338 -4.70 -12.53 -0.62
C SER A 338 -4.53 -13.04 -2.06
N ARG A 339 -3.28 -13.08 -2.54
CA ARG A 339 -2.87 -13.59 -3.86
C ARG A 339 -1.52 -14.28 -3.79
N VAL A 340 -1.29 -15.15 -4.76
CA VAL A 340 0.01 -15.80 -4.98
C VAL A 340 0.51 -15.46 -6.36
N ILE A 341 1.70 -14.87 -6.47
CA ILE A 341 2.35 -14.59 -7.75
C ILE A 341 3.32 -15.72 -8.04
N LEU A 342 3.17 -16.35 -9.22
CA LEU A 342 4.09 -17.38 -9.68
C LEU A 342 5.06 -16.76 -10.70
N ALA A 343 6.32 -16.65 -10.28
CA ALA A 343 7.43 -16.09 -11.05
C ALA A 343 8.49 -17.18 -11.36
N GLY A 344 9.38 -16.89 -12.30
CA GLY A 344 10.43 -17.82 -12.72
C GLY A 344 9.94 -18.90 -13.69
N GLY A 345 10.85 -19.38 -14.55
CA GLY A 345 10.48 -20.30 -15.63
C GLY A 345 9.98 -21.67 -15.17
N SER A 346 10.50 -22.19 -14.05
CA SER A 346 10.08 -23.49 -13.51
C SER A 346 8.71 -23.42 -12.84
N SER A 347 8.17 -22.24 -12.52
CA SER A 347 6.78 -22.10 -12.04
C SER A 347 5.72 -22.52 -13.06
N GLN A 348 6.12 -22.66 -14.34
CA GLN A 348 5.27 -23.15 -15.42
C GLN A 348 5.03 -24.65 -15.39
N TRP A 349 5.79 -25.40 -14.58
CA TRP A 349 5.52 -26.82 -14.39
C TRP A 349 4.06 -27.05 -13.98
N PRO A 350 3.35 -28.03 -14.58
CA PRO A 350 1.95 -28.25 -14.28
C PRO A 350 1.68 -28.63 -12.82
N PHE A 351 2.65 -29.25 -12.12
CA PHE A 351 2.48 -29.62 -10.72
C PHE A 351 2.54 -28.43 -9.76
N VAL A 352 3.25 -27.34 -10.11
CA VAL A 352 3.42 -26.17 -9.23
C VAL A 352 2.10 -25.56 -8.76
N PRO A 353 1.14 -25.19 -9.64
CA PRO A 353 -0.12 -24.61 -9.20
C PRO A 353 -0.95 -25.59 -8.38
N ASP A 354 -0.85 -26.89 -8.67
CA ASP A 354 -1.58 -27.93 -7.94
C ASP A 354 -1.03 -28.06 -6.51
N VAL A 355 0.30 -28.14 -6.36
CA VAL A 355 0.97 -28.18 -5.05
C VAL A 355 0.67 -26.92 -4.24
N VAL A 356 0.70 -25.74 -4.87
CA VAL A 356 0.44 -24.46 -4.18
C VAL A 356 -1.00 -24.38 -3.67
N VAL A 357 -1.98 -24.74 -4.52
CA VAL A 357 -3.40 -24.76 -4.13
C VAL A 357 -3.65 -25.74 -3.00
N GLU A 358 -3.11 -26.95 -3.09
CA GLU A 358 -3.25 -27.99 -2.07
C GLU A 358 -2.60 -27.57 -0.75
N THR A 359 -1.37 -27.05 -0.79
CA THR A 359 -0.59 -26.70 0.40
C THR A 359 -1.18 -25.48 1.13
N LEU A 360 -1.70 -24.50 0.39
CA LEU A 360 -2.25 -23.27 0.98
C LEU A 360 -3.75 -23.37 1.29
N GLY A 361 -4.46 -24.35 0.73
CA GLY A 361 -5.92 -24.45 0.85
C GLY A 361 -6.68 -23.30 0.18
N ILE A 362 -6.13 -22.74 -0.91
CA ILE A 362 -6.70 -21.57 -1.61
C ILE A 362 -7.36 -21.94 -2.94
N GLN A 363 -8.22 -21.06 -3.45
CA GLN A 363 -8.76 -21.21 -4.79
C GLN A 363 -7.71 -20.90 -5.87
N ARG A 364 -7.74 -21.63 -6.98
CA ARG A 364 -6.83 -21.44 -8.12
C ARG A 364 -6.92 -20.02 -8.73
N SER A 365 -8.05 -19.34 -8.59
CA SER A 365 -8.26 -17.94 -9.00
C SER A 365 -7.38 -16.93 -8.26
N ARG A 366 -6.81 -17.30 -7.10
CA ARG A 366 -5.84 -16.45 -6.37
C ARG A 366 -4.42 -16.55 -6.91
N LEU A 367 -4.14 -17.49 -7.83
CA LEU A 367 -2.84 -17.62 -8.48
C LEU A 367 -2.75 -16.63 -9.64
N MET A 368 -1.80 -15.73 -9.56
CA MET A 368 -1.45 -14.78 -10.61
C MET A 368 -0.25 -15.31 -11.39
N ARG A 369 -0.32 -15.21 -12.71
CA ARG A 369 0.74 -15.54 -13.64
C ARG A 369 0.76 -14.47 -14.71
N SER A 370 1.93 -13.96 -15.04
CA SER A 370 2.10 -13.12 -16.23
C SER A 370 2.20 -14.02 -17.46
N ASP A 371 1.71 -13.53 -18.61
CA ASP A 371 1.92 -14.17 -19.92
C ASP A 371 3.41 -14.17 -20.33
N ARG A 372 4.21 -13.29 -19.71
CA ARG A 372 5.66 -13.21 -19.88
C ARG A 372 6.37 -13.30 -18.51
N PRO A 373 6.29 -14.44 -17.81
CA PRO A 373 6.75 -14.56 -16.42
C PRO A 373 8.23 -14.23 -16.23
N TYR A 374 9.00 -14.23 -17.31
CA TYR A 374 10.43 -13.99 -17.29
C TYR A 374 10.85 -12.51 -17.38
N ALA A 375 10.01 -11.61 -17.92
CA ALA A 375 10.32 -10.18 -17.98
C ALA A 375 9.80 -9.40 -16.75
N VAL A 376 8.86 -10.02 -16.01
CA VAL A 376 8.14 -9.49 -14.85
C VAL A 376 9.06 -8.80 -13.85
N ILE A 377 10.12 -9.50 -13.43
CA ILE A 377 11.04 -9.00 -12.39
C ILE A 377 11.77 -7.75 -12.88
N SER A 378 12.44 -7.83 -14.04
CA SER A 378 13.21 -6.69 -14.56
C SER A 378 12.33 -5.46 -14.82
N GLN A 379 11.12 -5.63 -15.34
CA GLN A 379 10.20 -4.52 -15.60
C GLN A 379 9.69 -3.89 -14.30
N GLY A 380 9.27 -4.71 -13.33
CA GLY A 380 8.80 -4.23 -12.04
C GLY A 380 9.90 -3.52 -11.23
N LEU A 381 11.14 -4.00 -11.30
CA LEU A 381 12.28 -3.32 -10.70
C LEU A 381 12.59 -1.98 -11.40
N ALA A 382 12.40 -1.89 -12.71
CA ALA A 382 12.66 -0.68 -13.49
C ALA A 382 11.71 0.47 -13.13
N ILE A 383 10.46 0.17 -12.78
CA ILE A 383 9.46 1.20 -12.46
C ILE A 383 9.58 1.76 -11.05
N LEU A 384 10.19 1.05 -10.11
CA LEU A 384 10.24 1.45 -8.70
C LEU A 384 10.74 2.90 -8.50
N PRO A 385 11.82 3.36 -9.15
CA PRO A 385 12.32 4.72 -8.93
C PRO A 385 11.37 5.80 -9.44
N ALA A 386 10.75 5.55 -10.61
CA ALA A 386 9.76 6.45 -11.18
C ALA A 386 8.51 6.53 -10.30
N LEU A 387 8.08 5.39 -9.75
CA LEU A 387 6.99 5.32 -8.78
C LEU A 387 7.31 6.11 -7.51
N GLN A 388 8.46 5.85 -6.89
CA GLN A 388 8.89 6.55 -5.67
C GLN A 388 8.99 8.05 -5.88
N ARG A 389 9.53 8.48 -7.02
CA ARG A 389 9.60 9.90 -7.36
C ARG A 389 8.21 10.51 -7.55
N SER A 390 7.35 9.85 -8.33
CA SER A 390 5.98 10.32 -8.54
C SER A 390 5.20 10.42 -7.22
N PHE A 391 5.46 9.48 -6.30
CA PHE A 391 4.88 9.47 -4.96
C PHE A 391 5.38 10.65 -4.12
N ASP A 392 6.70 10.86 -4.08
CA ASP A 392 7.31 11.98 -3.38
C ASP A 392 6.81 13.33 -3.92
N GLU A 393 6.69 13.48 -5.24
CA GLU A 393 6.13 14.67 -5.88
C GLU A 393 4.66 14.91 -5.50
N THR A 394 3.86 13.84 -5.49
CA THR A 394 2.45 13.89 -5.07
C THR A 394 2.33 14.28 -3.60
N ARG A 395 3.16 13.69 -2.73
CA ARG A 395 3.23 14.01 -1.29
C ARG A 395 3.59 15.47 -1.06
N GLU A 396 4.59 15.98 -1.78
CA GLU A 396 4.98 17.39 -1.68
C GLU A 396 3.91 18.34 -2.22
N LYS A 397 3.21 17.95 -3.28
CA LYS A 397 2.07 18.73 -3.80
C LYS A 397 0.92 18.79 -2.79
N LEU A 398 0.56 17.65 -2.18
CA LEU A 398 -0.45 17.60 -1.11
C LEU A 398 -0.06 18.48 0.08
N ARG A 399 1.20 18.44 0.53
CA ARG A 399 1.71 19.31 1.61
C ARG A 399 1.58 20.79 1.26
N ARG A 400 1.92 21.17 0.03
CA ARG A 400 1.80 22.56 -0.44
C ARG A 400 0.35 23.03 -0.52
N ASP A 401 -0.57 22.15 -0.96
CA ASP A 401 -1.95 22.51 -1.23
C ASP A 401 -2.87 22.37 0.00
N LEU A 402 -2.45 21.63 1.03
CA LEU A 402 -3.20 21.41 2.27
C LEU A 402 -3.66 22.71 2.96
N PRO A 403 -2.83 23.77 3.13
CA PRO A 403 -3.29 25.00 3.75
C PRO A 403 -4.42 25.69 2.96
N GLN A 404 -4.40 25.58 1.63
CA GLN A 404 -5.46 26.14 0.78
C GLN A 404 -6.73 25.30 0.88
N PHE A 405 -6.60 23.96 0.85
CA PHE A 405 -7.71 23.04 1.05
C PHE A 405 -8.43 23.27 2.40
N CYS A 406 -7.69 23.44 3.50
CA CYS A 406 -8.28 23.74 4.81
C CYS A 406 -9.09 25.04 4.79
N ARG A 407 -8.56 26.10 4.15
CA ARG A 407 -9.24 27.39 4.05
C ARG A 407 -10.49 27.36 3.17
N ASP A 408 -10.43 26.68 2.04
CA ASP A 408 -11.48 26.75 1.02
C ASP A 408 -12.57 25.70 1.20
N ARG A 409 -12.27 24.58 1.86
CA ARG A 409 -13.17 23.42 1.95
C ARG A 409 -13.53 23.08 3.40
N VAL A 410 -12.52 22.87 4.25
CA VAL A 410 -12.74 22.47 5.66
C VAL A 410 -13.39 23.59 6.46
N ARG A 411 -12.88 24.82 6.36
CA ARG A 411 -13.38 25.96 7.12
C ARG A 411 -14.85 26.28 6.79
N PRO A 412 -15.29 26.40 5.52
CA PRO A 412 -16.69 26.62 5.20
C PRO A 412 -17.63 25.51 5.70
N LEU A 413 -17.17 24.25 5.70
CA LEU A 413 -17.92 23.13 6.28
C LEU A 413 -18.11 23.31 7.78
N VAL A 414 -17.03 23.56 8.52
CA VAL A 414 -17.06 23.77 9.97
C VAL A 414 -17.95 24.98 10.32
N GLU A 415 -17.82 26.09 9.58
CA GLU A 415 -18.63 27.29 9.76
C GLU A 415 -20.12 27.01 9.52
N ARG A 416 -20.46 26.34 8.41
CA ARG A 416 -21.84 25.95 8.08
C ARG A 416 -22.46 25.05 9.15
N VAL A 417 -21.77 23.99 9.53
CA VAL A 417 -22.27 22.99 10.49
C VAL A 417 -22.44 23.62 11.86
N THR A 418 -21.46 24.41 12.31
CA THR A 418 -21.55 25.13 13.60
C THR A 418 -22.65 26.19 13.58
N ALA A 419 -22.82 26.94 12.48
CA ALA A 419 -23.87 27.94 12.36
C ALA A 419 -25.28 27.33 12.40
N ASN A 420 -25.46 26.16 11.79
CA ASN A 420 -26.71 25.39 11.85
C ASN A 420 -26.98 24.91 13.28
N TYR A 421 -25.95 24.36 13.94
CA TYR A 421 -26.05 23.95 15.34
C TYR A 421 -26.42 25.11 16.26
N VAL A 422 -25.68 26.23 16.19
CA VAL A 422 -25.93 27.44 17.00
C VAL A 422 -27.34 27.99 16.75
N SER A 423 -27.78 28.02 15.49
CA SER A 423 -29.14 28.48 15.15
C SER A 423 -30.21 27.55 15.73
N GLY A 424 -29.99 26.24 15.69
CA GLY A 424 -30.88 25.24 16.29
C GLY A 424 -30.97 25.34 17.81
N VAL A 425 -29.81 25.44 18.48
CA VAL A 425 -29.75 25.65 19.94
C VAL A 425 -30.43 26.96 20.32
N ALA A 426 -30.14 28.06 19.62
CA ALA A 426 -30.77 29.33 19.90
C ALA A 426 -32.29 29.27 19.76
N ALA A 427 -32.83 28.56 18.76
CA ALA A 427 -34.26 28.38 18.56
C ALA A 427 -34.91 27.52 19.66
N ASP A 428 -34.29 26.38 20.00
CA ASP A 428 -34.81 25.46 21.02
C ASP A 428 -34.76 26.10 22.42
N VAL A 429 -33.64 26.76 22.76
CA VAL A 429 -33.49 27.52 24.02
C VAL A 429 -34.45 28.70 24.06
N THR A 430 -34.71 29.40 22.95
CA THR A 430 -35.73 30.45 22.90
C THR A 430 -37.12 29.87 23.17
N THR A 431 -37.44 28.71 22.63
CA THR A 431 -38.74 28.06 22.84
C THR A 431 -38.91 27.64 24.31
N GLU A 432 -37.89 27.08 24.94
CA GLU A 432 -37.97 26.64 26.34
C GLU A 432 -37.85 27.81 27.34
N LEU A 433 -36.90 28.71 27.14
CA LEU A 433 -36.67 29.81 28.07
C LEU A 433 -37.62 30.98 27.80
N PHE A 434 -37.74 31.47 26.56
CA PHE A 434 -38.59 32.62 26.28
C PHE A 434 -40.06 32.23 26.27
N ASP A 435 -40.47 31.24 25.48
CA ASP A 435 -41.89 30.96 25.26
C ASP A 435 -42.55 30.22 26.44
N ARG A 436 -41.85 29.28 27.10
CA ARG A 436 -42.41 28.50 28.22
C ARG A 436 -42.14 29.08 29.61
N THR A 437 -41.06 29.86 29.77
CA THR A 437 -40.64 30.34 31.10
C THR A 437 -40.82 31.85 31.25
N ILE A 438 -40.25 32.66 30.36
CA ILE A 438 -40.23 34.11 30.51
C ILE A 438 -41.55 34.76 30.08
N ARG A 439 -42.15 34.30 28.97
CA ARG A 439 -43.42 34.82 28.45
C ARG A 439 -44.53 34.78 29.50
N PRO A 440 -44.78 33.67 30.24
CA PRO A 440 -45.78 33.66 31.30
C PRO A 440 -45.52 34.70 32.39
N ILE A 441 -44.26 34.90 32.80
CA ILE A 441 -43.90 35.89 33.83
C ILE A 441 -44.12 37.32 33.33
N VAL A 442 -43.75 37.60 32.07
CA VAL A 442 -43.96 38.91 31.43
C VAL A 442 -45.45 39.19 31.20
N GLU A 443 -46.24 38.18 30.83
CA GLU A 443 -47.69 38.28 30.67
C GLU A 443 -48.40 38.46 32.01
N GLU A 444 -47.95 37.78 33.07
CA GLU A 444 -48.46 38.00 34.43
C GLU A 444 -48.14 39.41 34.93
N PHE A 445 -46.92 39.89 34.70
CA PHE A 445 -46.53 41.28 35.00
C PHE A 445 -47.36 42.30 34.21
N ARG A 446 -47.71 41.98 32.96
CA ARG A 446 -48.61 42.79 32.13
C ARG A 446 -50.03 42.84 32.70
N GLU A 447 -50.54 41.74 33.22
CA GLU A 447 -51.90 41.68 33.78
C GLU A 447 -52.01 42.29 35.17
N LYS A 448 -51.02 42.09 36.04
CA LYS A 448 -51.08 42.48 37.46
C LYS A 448 -50.31 43.77 37.79
N GLY A 449 -49.39 44.22 36.93
CA GLY A 449 -48.44 45.26 37.28
C GLY A 449 -47.38 44.78 38.28
N GLY A 450 -46.54 45.68 38.77
CA GLY A 450 -45.53 45.32 39.79
C GLY A 450 -44.23 46.10 39.71
N SER A 451 -43.25 45.71 40.54
CA SER A 451 -41.89 46.23 40.51
C SER A 451 -41.04 45.52 39.45
N VAL A 452 -40.31 46.31 38.66
CA VAL A 452 -39.39 45.78 37.64
C VAL A 452 -38.20 45.03 38.26
N LYS A 453 -37.83 45.38 39.50
CA LYS A 453 -36.82 44.65 40.27
C LYS A 453 -37.26 43.21 40.57
N ILE A 454 -38.52 43.03 40.98
CA ILE A 454 -39.11 41.71 41.25
C ILE A 454 -39.21 40.90 39.95
N LEU A 455 -39.65 41.54 38.85
CA LEU A 455 -39.68 40.90 37.53
C LEU A 455 -38.30 40.34 37.14
N ARG A 456 -37.24 41.13 37.34
CA ARG A 456 -35.86 40.70 37.06
C ARG A 456 -35.41 39.54 37.94
N GLU A 457 -35.72 39.58 39.23
CA GLU A 457 -35.39 38.51 40.19
C GLU A 457 -36.16 37.21 39.90
N SER A 458 -37.45 37.30 39.55
CA SER A 458 -38.28 36.14 39.17
C SER A 458 -37.80 35.49 37.87
N ILE A 459 -37.44 36.28 36.86
CA ILE A 459 -36.87 35.75 35.62
C ILE A 459 -35.52 35.07 35.90
N ALA A 460 -34.63 35.70 36.67
CA ALA A 460 -33.32 35.12 37.00
C ALA A 460 -33.44 33.79 37.78
N ALA A 461 -34.37 33.70 38.74
CA ALA A 461 -34.61 32.47 39.50
C ALA A 461 -35.12 31.32 38.61
N GLN A 462 -36.03 31.62 37.69
CA GLN A 462 -36.60 30.62 36.77
C GLN A 462 -35.62 30.18 35.68
N VAL A 463 -34.73 31.06 35.22
CA VAL A 463 -33.64 30.70 34.31
C VAL A 463 -32.69 29.72 34.99
N LYS A 464 -32.32 29.98 36.25
CA LYS A 464 -31.46 29.10 37.04
C LYS A 464 -32.10 27.74 37.32
N ALA A 465 -33.41 27.72 37.59
CA ALA A 465 -34.16 26.48 37.83
C ALA A 465 -34.24 25.56 36.60
N ASN A 466 -34.08 26.10 35.39
CA ASN A 466 -34.16 25.34 34.13
C ASN A 466 -32.80 24.96 33.53
N GLU A 467 -31.69 25.16 34.27
CA GLU A 467 -30.31 24.91 33.79
C GLU A 467 -30.11 23.48 33.25
N SER A 468 -30.62 22.46 33.96
CA SER A 468 -30.52 21.05 33.55
C SER A 468 -31.26 20.74 32.25
N ARG A 469 -32.37 21.44 31.97
CA ARG A 469 -33.11 21.30 30.71
C ARG A 469 -32.32 21.87 29.54
N PHE A 470 -31.61 22.98 29.74
CA PHE A 470 -30.73 23.53 28.69
C PHE A 470 -29.58 22.58 28.36
N GLN A 471 -28.97 21.98 29.37
CA GLN A 471 -27.96 20.94 29.17
C GLN A 471 -28.51 19.77 28.33
N THR A 472 -29.75 19.33 28.60
CA THR A 472 -30.40 18.26 27.82
C THR A 472 -30.62 18.65 26.34
N ILE A 473 -31.02 19.89 26.06
CA ILE A 473 -31.21 20.40 24.69
C ILE A 473 -29.88 20.43 23.94
N ILE A 474 -28.83 20.93 24.60
CA ILE A 474 -27.46 20.98 24.09
C ILE A 474 -26.99 19.56 23.77
N GLU A 475 -27.10 18.63 24.72
CA GLU A 475 -26.70 17.22 24.54
C GLU A 475 -27.41 16.55 23.35
N LYS A 476 -28.74 16.75 23.22
CA LYS A 476 -29.51 16.16 22.12
C LYS A 476 -29.06 16.67 20.75
N ARG A 477 -28.82 17.98 20.62
CA ARG A 477 -28.30 18.57 19.37
C ARG A 477 -26.86 18.14 19.12
N MET A 478 -26.08 17.97 20.18
CA MET A 478 -24.69 17.58 20.12
C MET A 478 -24.51 16.16 19.55
N GLN A 479 -25.43 15.24 19.86
CA GLN A 479 -25.44 13.90 19.23
C GLN A 479 -25.57 13.96 17.70
N THR A 480 -26.32 14.94 17.17
CA THR A 480 -26.47 15.11 15.71
C THR A 480 -25.17 15.61 15.09
N LEU A 481 -24.51 16.58 15.74
CA LEU A 481 -23.22 17.12 15.30
C LEU A 481 -22.12 16.05 15.29
N ARG A 482 -22.05 15.26 16.37
CA ARG A 482 -21.06 14.19 16.54
C ARG A 482 -21.16 13.10 15.48
N ARG A 483 -22.36 12.86 14.92
CA ARG A 483 -22.58 11.91 13.84
C ARG A 483 -22.34 12.50 12.45
N GLY A 484 -22.75 13.74 12.21
CA GLY A 484 -22.70 14.35 10.88
C GLY A 484 -21.32 14.88 10.47
N LEU A 485 -20.66 15.63 11.36
CA LEU A 485 -19.44 16.36 11.02
C LEU A 485 -18.27 15.44 10.60
N PRO A 486 -17.99 14.30 11.27
CA PRO A 486 -16.92 13.42 10.83
C PRO A 486 -17.19 12.79 9.46
N GLY A 487 -18.45 12.44 9.15
CA GLY A 487 -18.83 11.87 7.86
C GLY A 487 -18.51 12.82 6.70
N GLU A 488 -18.97 14.06 6.79
CA GLU A 488 -18.72 15.10 5.78
C GLU A 488 -17.23 15.44 5.65
N LEU A 489 -16.48 15.48 6.77
CA LEU A 489 -15.03 15.71 6.75
C LEU A 489 -14.28 14.58 6.06
N ASN A 490 -14.64 13.33 6.35
CA ASN A 490 -14.00 12.15 5.77
C ASN A 490 -14.25 12.06 4.26
N GLU A 491 -15.48 12.33 3.82
CA GLU A 491 -15.83 12.38 2.40
C GLU A 491 -15.04 13.47 1.67
N MET A 492 -14.94 14.67 2.25
CA MET A 492 -14.19 15.77 1.67
C MET A 492 -12.68 15.51 1.57
N LEU A 493 -12.08 14.88 2.60
CA LEU A 493 -10.68 14.49 2.56
C LEU A 493 -10.44 13.40 1.52
N ARG A 494 -11.34 12.41 1.42
CA ARG A 494 -11.28 11.36 0.40
C ARG A 494 -11.30 11.97 -1.00
N ASP A 495 -12.29 12.81 -1.33
CA ASP A 495 -12.37 13.48 -2.64
C ASP A 495 -11.09 14.26 -2.96
N TRP A 496 -10.50 14.89 -1.93
CA TRP A 496 -9.26 15.64 -2.10
C TRP A 496 -8.08 14.71 -2.40
N PHE A 497 -7.88 13.62 -1.67
CA PHE A 497 -6.81 12.66 -1.97
C PHE A 497 -7.01 11.98 -3.34
N GLU A 498 -8.25 11.64 -3.69
CA GLU A 498 -8.59 11.05 -5.01
C GLU A 498 -8.27 12.01 -6.16
N SER A 499 -8.37 13.32 -5.96
CA SER A 499 -7.98 14.32 -6.98
C SER A 499 -6.47 14.31 -7.32
N TYR A 500 -5.65 13.65 -6.49
CA TYR A 500 -4.23 13.39 -6.74
C TYR A 500 -3.94 11.97 -7.20
N GLY A 501 -4.98 11.17 -7.48
CA GLY A 501 -4.85 9.79 -7.92
C GLY A 501 -4.50 8.80 -6.81
N LEU A 502 -4.73 9.15 -5.54
CA LEU A 502 -4.49 8.26 -4.40
C LEU A 502 -5.77 7.52 -4.02
N SER A 503 -5.70 6.19 -3.91
CA SER A 503 -6.83 5.38 -3.44
C SER A 503 -6.80 5.24 -1.92
N VAL A 504 -7.66 5.99 -1.22
CA VAL A 504 -7.77 5.87 0.23
C VAL A 504 -8.83 4.81 0.54
N GLY A 505 -8.40 3.71 1.18
CA GLY A 505 -9.27 2.55 1.43
C GLY A 505 -10.53 2.91 2.23
N GLU A 506 -11.61 2.15 2.03
CA GLU A 506 -12.82 2.26 2.84
C GLU A 506 -12.55 1.72 4.25
N ARG A 507 -13.02 2.43 5.30
CA ARG A 507 -13.21 1.79 6.62
C ARG A 507 -14.69 1.63 6.92
N PRO A 508 -15.08 0.49 7.53
CA PRO A 508 -16.45 0.23 7.92
C PRO A 508 -16.85 1.22 9.01
N ILE A 509 -18.05 1.77 8.86
CA ILE A 509 -18.70 2.60 9.87
C ILE A 509 -19.07 1.67 11.02
N ASP A 510 -18.13 1.37 11.93
CA ASP A 510 -18.44 0.64 13.16
C ASP A 510 -18.73 1.62 14.29
N GLU A 511 -19.92 2.23 14.22
CA GLU A 511 -20.57 2.84 15.37
C GLU A 511 -21.00 1.72 16.34
N THR A 512 -20.10 1.16 17.17
CA THR A 512 -20.38 0.63 18.52
C THR A 512 -19.25 -0.27 19.04
N ARG A 513 -18.28 0.31 19.76
CA ARG A 513 -17.59 -0.42 20.85
C ARG A 513 -17.02 0.56 21.87
N GLN A 514 -17.85 0.90 22.86
CA GLN A 514 -17.34 1.32 24.15
C GLN A 514 -16.92 0.08 24.93
N THR A 515 -15.64 0.06 25.32
CA THR A 515 -15.04 -0.69 26.44
C THR A 515 -15.21 -2.21 26.50
N ALA A 516 -14.17 -2.93 26.10
CA ALA A 516 -13.58 -4.01 26.90
C ALA A 516 -12.09 -4.13 26.54
N VAL A 517 -11.23 -3.97 27.54
CA VAL A 517 -9.79 -4.25 27.42
C VAL A 517 -9.63 -5.74 27.12
N SER A 518 -9.06 -6.06 25.97
CA SER A 518 -8.54 -7.39 25.66
C SER A 518 -7.32 -7.19 24.79
N GLU A 519 -6.15 -7.52 25.35
CA GLU A 519 -4.88 -7.61 24.64
C GLU A 519 -5.04 -8.61 23.48
N ALA A 520 -5.17 -8.10 22.26
CA ALA A 520 -5.10 -8.89 21.04
C ALA A 520 -4.53 -8.01 19.94
N PHE A 521 -3.27 -8.28 19.59
CA PHE A 521 -2.57 -7.93 18.35
C PHE A 521 -3.04 -6.65 17.65
N VAL A 522 -2.46 -5.53 18.05
CA VAL A 522 -2.40 -4.33 17.19
C VAL A 522 -1.47 -4.70 16.03
N GLN A 523 -2.04 -4.99 14.86
CA GLN A 523 -1.29 -4.93 13.60
C GLN A 523 -0.80 -3.48 13.45
N PRO A 524 0.52 -3.21 13.44
CA PRO A 524 1.00 -1.91 13.04
C PRO A 524 0.75 -1.76 11.53
N ASP A 525 0.59 -0.53 11.06
CA ASP A 525 0.74 -0.16 9.64
C ASP A 525 -0.50 0.02 8.75
N THR A 526 -1.73 0.05 9.27
CA THR A 526 -2.72 0.96 8.65
C THR A 526 -2.60 2.30 9.36
N PRO A 527 -2.07 3.37 8.75
CA PRO A 527 -2.26 4.71 9.29
C PRO A 527 -3.76 4.86 9.46
N ASP A 528 -4.22 5.08 10.68
CA ASP A 528 -5.61 5.40 10.92
C ASP A 528 -5.87 6.80 10.36
N LEU A 529 -6.08 6.85 9.04
CA LEU A 529 -6.32 8.04 8.24
C LEU A 529 -7.56 8.80 8.71
N TYR A 530 -8.37 8.22 9.60
CA TYR A 530 -9.62 8.83 10.04
C TYR A 530 -9.83 8.78 11.56
N GLY A 531 -9.09 7.94 12.29
CA GLY A 531 -9.24 7.76 13.75
C GLY A 531 -8.89 9.02 14.54
N GLY A 532 -7.81 9.71 14.17
CA GLY A 532 -7.43 10.98 14.81
C GLY A 532 -8.47 12.10 14.60
N ILE A 533 -9.25 12.02 13.51
CA ILE A 533 -10.30 13.00 13.19
C ILE A 533 -11.49 12.82 14.14
N MET A 534 -11.88 11.58 14.44
CA MET A 534 -12.99 11.29 15.37
C MET A 534 -12.72 11.83 16.77
N ASP A 535 -11.50 11.64 17.28
CA ASP A 535 -11.10 12.17 18.59
C ASP A 535 -11.06 13.71 18.60
N THR A 536 -10.57 14.30 17.51
CA THR A 536 -10.51 15.76 17.34
C THR A 536 -11.90 16.39 17.29
N VAL A 537 -12.81 15.79 16.51
CA VAL A 537 -14.21 16.20 16.46
C VAL A 537 -14.86 15.98 17.82
N GLY A 538 -14.59 14.87 18.50
CA GLY A 538 -15.09 14.59 19.84
C GLY A 538 -14.69 15.67 20.86
N TRP A 539 -13.43 16.08 20.87
CA TRP A 539 -12.95 17.19 21.71
C TRP A 539 -13.64 18.51 21.36
N PHE A 540 -13.74 18.84 20.07
CA PHE A 540 -14.40 20.06 19.60
C PHE A 540 -15.87 20.10 20.03
N VAL A 541 -16.58 18.99 19.87
CA VAL A 541 -17.97 18.78 20.29
C VAL A 541 -18.09 19.04 21.80
N VAL A 542 -17.24 18.44 22.65
CA VAL A 542 -17.29 18.66 24.11
C VAL A 542 -17.01 20.12 24.48
N ALA A 543 -15.97 20.72 23.88
CA ALA A 543 -15.62 22.12 24.13
C ALA A 543 -16.75 23.07 23.73
N LEU A 544 -17.36 22.83 22.57
CA LEU A 544 -18.52 23.56 22.08
C LEU A 544 -19.72 23.46 23.04
N ALA A 545 -20.00 22.27 23.59
CA ALA A 545 -21.05 22.09 24.60
C ALA A 545 -20.78 22.93 25.85
N ALA A 546 -19.56 22.88 26.38
CA ALA A 546 -19.18 23.62 27.56
C ALA A 546 -19.33 25.14 27.35
N THR A 547 -18.87 25.64 26.19
CA THR A 547 -19.02 27.03 25.79
C THR A 547 -20.48 27.44 25.72
N VAL A 548 -21.31 26.70 24.96
CA VAL A 548 -22.74 26.99 24.80
C VAL A 548 -23.48 26.94 26.14
N ALA A 549 -23.17 25.95 26.98
CA ALA A 549 -23.75 25.83 28.31
C ALA A 549 -23.42 27.07 29.16
N ALA A 550 -22.16 27.51 29.17
CA ALA A 550 -21.72 28.70 29.90
C ALA A 550 -22.39 29.99 29.38
N SER A 551 -22.58 30.15 28.07
CA SER A 551 -23.25 31.33 27.51
C SER A 551 -24.75 31.37 27.83
N VAL A 552 -25.41 30.21 27.94
CA VAL A 552 -26.84 30.10 28.30
C VAL A 552 -27.06 30.23 29.80
N SER A 553 -26.20 29.62 30.63
CA SER A 553 -26.32 29.65 32.10
C SER A 553 -25.71 30.89 32.77
N GLY A 554 -25.02 31.75 31.99
CA GLY A 554 -24.49 33.03 32.47
C GLY A 554 -23.26 32.89 33.38
N GLY A 555 -22.36 31.97 33.04
CA GLY A 555 -21.25 31.47 33.86
C GLY A 555 -20.66 32.43 34.92
N GLY A 556 -20.59 31.94 36.16
CA GLY A 556 -19.57 32.34 37.15
C GLY A 556 -19.69 33.70 37.85
N GLY A 557 -20.85 34.35 37.94
CA GLY A 557 -21.00 35.48 38.88
C GLY A 557 -22.14 36.45 38.57
N LEU A 558 -22.64 37.10 39.64
CA LEU A 558 -23.74 38.08 39.62
C LEU A 558 -23.56 39.26 38.63
N ALA A 559 -22.35 39.51 38.14
CA ALA A 559 -22.04 40.58 37.19
C ALA A 559 -22.48 40.31 35.73
N LEU A 560 -22.63 39.05 35.32
CA LEU A 560 -23.03 38.67 33.96
C LEU A 560 -24.55 38.63 33.73
N LEU A 561 -25.36 38.59 34.80
CA LEU A 561 -26.82 38.65 34.70
C LEU A 561 -27.34 40.03 34.23
N ALA A 562 -26.54 41.08 34.38
CA ALA A 562 -26.85 42.41 33.87
C ALA A 562 -26.57 42.58 32.36
N SER A 563 -25.70 41.73 31.77
CA SER A 563 -25.29 41.77 30.36
C SER A 563 -25.78 40.58 29.51
N GLY A 564 -26.26 39.51 30.15
CA GLY A 564 -26.84 38.33 29.49
C GLY A 564 -28.29 38.52 28.99
N PRO A 565 -28.83 37.58 28.21
CA PRO A 565 -30.14 37.70 27.52
C PRO A 565 -31.33 38.05 28.44
N VAL A 566 -31.27 37.64 29.70
CA VAL A 566 -32.25 37.95 30.76
C VAL A 566 -32.20 39.43 31.17
N GLY A 567 -31.00 39.98 31.33
CA GLY A 567 -30.78 41.40 31.59
C GLY A 567 -31.31 42.28 30.45
N TRP A 568 -31.29 41.80 29.21
CA TRP A 568 -31.87 42.48 28.05
C TRP A 568 -33.39 42.52 28.06
N ILE A 569 -34.05 41.45 28.49
CA ILE A 569 -35.52 41.42 28.60
C ILE A 569 -35.97 42.39 29.69
N ALA A 570 -35.31 42.36 30.86
CA ALA A 570 -35.53 43.33 31.91
C ALA A 570 -35.23 44.76 31.40
N GLY A 571 -34.12 44.97 30.70
CA GLY A 571 -33.73 46.25 30.11
C GLY A 571 -34.69 46.78 29.03
N ALA A 572 -35.30 45.91 28.23
CA ALA A 572 -36.31 46.27 27.24
C ALA A 572 -37.62 46.70 27.91
N VAL A 573 -38.01 46.03 28.99
CA VAL A 573 -39.15 46.42 29.82
C VAL A 573 -38.87 47.76 30.52
N ILE A 574 -37.70 47.92 31.16
CA ILE A 574 -37.25 49.17 31.78
C ILE A 574 -37.20 50.29 30.75
N GLY A 575 -36.62 50.07 29.57
CA GLY A 575 -36.52 51.06 28.51
C GLY A 575 -37.88 51.51 28.00
N ALA A 576 -38.84 50.58 27.85
CA ALA A 576 -40.21 50.90 27.48
C ALA A 576 -40.92 51.73 28.57
N VAL A 577 -40.68 51.41 29.84
CA VAL A 577 -41.17 52.13 31.02
C VAL A 577 -40.56 53.53 31.12
N VAL A 578 -39.24 53.66 31.00
CA VAL A 578 -38.51 54.94 31.00
C VAL A 578 -39.01 55.82 29.86
N THR A 579 -39.22 55.26 28.67
CA THR A 579 -39.74 56.02 27.51
C THR A 579 -41.12 56.58 27.81
N PHE A 580 -42.02 55.77 28.38
CA PHE A 580 -43.35 56.21 28.77
C PHE A 580 -43.31 57.30 29.87
N LEU A 581 -42.50 57.10 30.90
CA LEU A 581 -42.32 58.07 31.99
C LEU A 581 -41.64 59.36 31.50
N ALA A 582 -40.70 59.27 30.57
CA ALA A 582 -39.97 60.42 30.02
C ALA A 582 -40.88 61.31 29.17
N VAL A 583 -41.78 60.72 28.37
CA VAL A 583 -42.81 61.46 27.61
C VAL A 583 -43.75 62.22 28.55
N ARG A 584 -43.99 61.70 29.76
CA ARG A 584 -44.97 62.26 30.70
C ARG A 584 -44.39 63.20 31.76
N TYR A 585 -43.14 62.96 32.19
CA TYR A 585 -42.52 63.61 33.35
C TYR A 585 -41.10 64.15 33.07
N GLY A 586 -40.58 64.01 31.85
CA GLY A 586 -39.23 64.41 31.47
C GLY A 586 -38.14 63.38 31.77
N MET A 587 -37.06 63.39 30.99
CA MET A 587 -36.02 62.34 30.99
C MET A 587 -35.25 62.20 32.32
N ALA A 588 -35.01 63.30 33.04
CA ALA A 588 -34.29 63.27 34.31
C ALA A 588 -35.08 62.51 35.40
N LYS A 589 -36.39 62.79 35.51
CA LYS A 589 -37.28 62.16 36.49
C LYS A 589 -37.64 60.72 36.12
N ALA A 590 -37.68 60.40 34.82
CA ALA A 590 -37.98 59.07 34.33
C ALA A 590 -36.90 58.03 34.66
N LYS A 591 -35.61 58.41 34.59
CA LYS A 591 -34.50 57.52 34.97
C LYS A 591 -34.48 57.20 36.47
N GLU A 592 -34.81 58.19 37.32
CA GLU A 592 -34.83 58.02 38.77
C GLU A 592 -35.99 57.13 39.24
N LEU A 593 -37.15 57.26 38.58
CA LEU A 593 -38.35 56.48 38.94
C LEU A 593 -38.31 55.05 38.40
N ALA A 594 -37.68 54.76 37.26
CA ALA A 594 -37.85 53.48 36.57
C ALA A 594 -37.42 52.23 37.36
N ASP A 595 -36.37 52.31 38.20
CA ASP A 595 -35.88 51.14 38.96
C ASP A 595 -36.68 50.89 40.26
N THR A 596 -37.34 51.91 40.81
CA THR A 596 -38.11 51.83 42.07
C THR A 596 -39.62 51.87 41.86
N TRP A 597 -40.06 52.12 40.62
CA TRP A 597 -41.47 52.27 40.30
C TRP A 597 -42.23 50.95 40.34
N ASN A 598 -43.34 50.97 41.07
CA ASN A 598 -44.34 49.91 41.07
C ASN A 598 -45.41 50.25 40.01
N ALA A 599 -45.31 49.59 38.86
CA ALA A 599 -46.09 49.94 37.68
C ALA A 599 -47.55 49.43 37.81
N PRO A 600 -48.57 50.30 37.73
CA PRO A 600 -49.97 49.87 37.66
C PRO A 600 -50.25 49.06 36.40
N ALA A 601 -51.04 47.98 36.51
CA ALA A 601 -51.38 47.06 35.42
C ALA A 601 -51.84 47.76 34.12
N TRP A 602 -52.66 48.81 34.23
CA TRP A 602 -53.16 49.55 33.06
C TRP A 602 -52.06 50.28 32.28
N ILE A 603 -51.01 50.74 32.96
CA ILE A 603 -49.85 51.36 32.30
C ILE A 603 -49.00 50.29 31.63
N VAL A 604 -48.77 49.18 32.33
CA VAL A 604 -47.98 48.06 31.79
C VAL A 604 -48.65 47.48 30.53
N LYS A 605 -49.98 47.35 30.49
CA LYS A 605 -50.73 46.91 29.29
C LYS A 605 -50.55 47.84 28.08
N ASN A 606 -50.45 49.15 28.30
CA ASN A 606 -50.24 50.14 27.23
C ASN A 606 -48.78 50.18 26.75
N VAL A 607 -47.83 49.80 27.60
CA VAL A 607 -46.39 49.82 27.31
C VAL A 607 -45.90 48.49 26.71
N LEU A 608 -46.39 47.36 27.21
CA LEU A 608 -46.09 45.99 26.75
C LEU A 608 -47.19 45.46 25.83
N LEU A 609 -47.19 45.96 24.59
CA LEU A 609 -48.04 45.45 23.51
C LEU A 609 -47.63 44.02 23.10
N PRO A 610 -48.56 43.16 22.64
CA PRO A 610 -48.23 41.83 22.13
C PRO A 610 -47.16 41.84 21.02
N SER A 611 -47.18 42.85 20.16
CA SER A 611 -46.15 43.06 19.13
C SER A 611 -44.75 43.35 19.71
N ARG A 612 -44.67 44.00 20.88
CA ARG A 612 -43.40 44.21 21.58
C ARG A 612 -42.89 42.94 22.25
N ILE A 613 -43.77 42.10 22.80
CA ILE A 613 -43.39 40.79 23.35
C ILE A 613 -42.86 39.88 22.22
N ALA A 614 -43.51 39.89 21.05
CA ALA A 614 -43.02 39.19 19.86
C ALA A 614 -41.66 39.72 19.39
N LYS A 615 -41.46 41.05 19.39
CA LYS A 615 -40.17 41.67 19.08
C LYS A 615 -39.09 41.27 20.09
N MET A 616 -39.40 41.27 21.39
CA MET A 616 -38.49 40.82 22.45
C MET A 616 -38.05 39.37 22.28
N ARG A 617 -38.94 38.48 21.82
CA ARG A 617 -38.59 37.10 21.48
C ARG A 617 -37.57 37.03 20.35
N GLY A 618 -37.81 37.79 19.27
CA GLY A 618 -36.89 37.84 18.12
C GLY A 618 -35.53 38.43 18.48
N ASP A 619 -35.52 39.53 19.23
CA ASP A 619 -34.30 40.18 19.71
C ASP A 619 -33.51 39.26 20.65
N PHE A 620 -34.20 38.51 21.52
CA PHE A 620 -33.59 37.50 22.39
C PHE A 620 -32.91 36.38 21.58
N GLN A 621 -33.62 35.81 20.61
CA GLN A 621 -33.09 34.74 19.77
C GLN A 621 -31.87 35.20 18.94
N ASN A 622 -31.94 36.39 18.34
CA ASN A 622 -30.85 36.94 17.54
C ASN A 622 -29.61 37.21 18.37
N ARG A 623 -29.75 37.77 19.57
CA ARG A 623 -28.62 38.04 20.47
C ARG A 623 -28.01 36.75 21.00
N LEU A 624 -28.83 35.78 21.37
CA LEU A 624 -28.35 34.47 21.78
C LEU A 624 -27.52 33.84 20.65
N LYS A 625 -28.01 33.92 19.40
CA LYS A 625 -27.26 33.47 18.22
C LYS A 625 -25.93 34.22 18.05
N GLU A 626 -25.91 35.56 18.17
CA GLU A 626 -24.69 36.36 18.04
C GLU A 626 -23.64 36.04 19.13
N THR A 627 -24.07 35.91 20.39
CA THR A 627 -23.19 35.55 21.50
C THR A 627 -22.58 34.18 21.28
N LEU A 628 -23.41 33.18 20.94
CA LEU A 628 -22.94 31.83 20.66
C LEU A 628 -21.97 31.82 19.46
N GLN A 629 -22.29 32.52 18.37
CA GLN A 629 -21.42 32.61 17.19
C GLN A 629 -20.02 33.15 17.52
N ARG A 630 -19.93 34.23 18.32
CA ARG A 630 -18.62 34.79 18.71
C ARG A 630 -17.77 33.80 19.49
N GLU A 631 -18.36 33.09 20.44
CA GLU A 631 -17.61 32.14 21.26
C GLU A 631 -17.22 30.88 20.47
N THR A 632 -18.01 30.48 19.47
CA THR A 632 -17.67 29.34 18.61
C THR A 632 -16.49 29.59 17.67
N GLN A 633 -16.20 30.83 17.28
CA GLN A 633 -15.17 31.15 16.28
C GLN A 633 -13.76 30.68 16.69
N VAL A 634 -13.42 30.77 17.98
CA VAL A 634 -12.11 30.32 18.50
C VAL A 634 -11.96 28.81 18.36
N LEU A 635 -13.02 28.06 18.70
CA LEU A 635 -13.04 26.61 18.60
C LEU A 635 -12.95 26.14 17.14
N GLN A 636 -13.57 26.87 16.20
CA GLN A 636 -13.49 26.56 14.77
C GLN A 636 -12.04 26.64 14.25
N ASN A 637 -11.30 27.70 14.64
CA ASN A 637 -9.90 27.86 14.24
C ASN A 637 -9.00 26.76 14.83
N GLU A 638 -9.27 26.33 16.07
CA GLU A 638 -8.52 25.24 16.70
C GLU A 638 -8.81 23.90 16.02
N LEU A 639 -10.08 23.63 15.68
CA LEU A 639 -10.47 22.45 14.93
C LEU A 639 -9.77 22.38 13.56
N GLU A 640 -9.76 23.48 12.80
CA GLU A 640 -9.06 23.56 11.51
C GLU A 640 -7.55 23.26 11.67
N THR A 641 -6.93 23.82 12.71
CA THR A 641 -5.51 23.61 12.99
C THR A 641 -5.21 22.15 13.32
N ARG A 642 -6.04 21.50 14.14
CA ARG A 642 -5.88 20.08 14.49
C ARG A 642 -6.12 19.17 13.29
N ILE A 643 -7.14 19.44 12.49
CA ILE A 643 -7.40 18.71 11.24
C ILE A 643 -6.18 18.81 10.33
N ARG A 644 -5.64 20.02 10.12
CA ARG A 644 -4.42 20.22 9.33
C ARG A 644 -3.26 19.37 9.84
N GLN A 645 -2.95 19.42 11.14
CA GLN A 645 -1.85 18.66 11.73
C GLN A 645 -2.03 17.14 11.65
N ILE A 646 -3.26 16.65 11.69
CA ILE A 646 -3.57 15.23 11.54
C ILE A 646 -3.41 14.83 10.09
N THR A 647 -3.92 15.62 9.15
CA THR A 647 -3.76 15.37 7.72
C THR A 647 -2.30 15.45 7.29
N GLU A 648 -1.49 16.36 7.85
CA GLU A 648 -0.03 16.42 7.64
C GLU A 648 0.66 15.11 8.06
N ARG A 649 0.35 14.61 9.27
CA ARG A 649 0.86 13.32 9.77
C ARG A 649 0.38 12.13 8.92
N GLN A 650 -0.80 12.22 8.34
CA GLN A 650 -1.32 11.18 7.46
C GLN A 650 -0.64 11.20 6.10
N ILE A 651 -0.38 12.38 5.53
CA ILE A 651 0.42 12.54 4.31
C ILE A 651 1.83 11.96 4.51
N GLU A 652 2.40 12.08 5.73
CA GLU A 652 3.66 11.42 6.10
C GLU A 652 3.58 9.90 6.16
N GLY A 653 2.42 9.35 6.56
CA GLY A 653 2.18 7.92 6.64
C GLY A 653 1.70 7.26 5.34
N LEU A 654 1.51 8.01 4.25
CA LEU A 654 1.17 7.44 2.95
C LEU A 654 2.33 6.58 2.43
N SER A 655 2.02 5.51 1.69
CA SER A 655 2.98 4.60 1.08
C SER A 655 2.84 4.54 -0.45
N GLU A 656 3.90 4.10 -1.15
CA GLU A 656 3.93 4.00 -2.61
C GLU A 656 2.84 3.06 -3.16
N VAL A 657 2.40 2.07 -2.35
CA VAL A 657 1.25 1.17 -2.65
C VAL A 657 0.00 1.95 -3.02
N THR A 658 -0.21 3.11 -2.36
CA THR A 658 -1.49 3.83 -2.41
C THR A 658 -1.67 4.63 -3.71
N GLN A 659 -0.58 4.80 -4.46
CA GLN A 659 -0.54 5.52 -5.72
C GLN A 659 -0.66 4.60 -6.96
N LEU A 660 -0.33 3.32 -6.82
CA LEU A 660 -0.59 2.27 -7.82
C LEU A 660 -2.05 1.81 -7.72
#